data_AF-A0ABD1QQ55-F1
#
_entry.id   AF-A0ABD1QQ55-F1
#
_cell.length_a   1.000
_cell.length_b   1.000
_cell.length_c   1.000
_cell.angle_alpha   90.00
_cell.angle_beta   90.00
_cell.angle_gamma   90.00
#
_symmetry.space_group_name_H-M   'P 1'
#
loop_
_entity.id
_entity.type
_entity.pdbx_description
1 polymer ?
#
loop_
_entity_poly.entity_id
_entity_poly.type
_entity_poly.pdbx_seq_one_letter_code
_entity_poly.pdbx_strand_id
1 'polypeptide(L)'
;MAETEIVVDPEPSREEEITNGNEDHTTNVQKPSDGSDSESESDSDSDDETQAKAQTEALELELYNNPSNYDAYVKYIKILRKQGDIDKLRQAREAMSALYPLSPDMWREWAKDETTMCSGADAFPAVEKLYEQGLSDYLSVPLWCDYLNFVQEYDPLVRECSAVGISKARNLFERAITAAGLHVAEGGRIWELYREFEQAILLTIEETDSEARERQIQRIRNLFHRQLSVPLVDLTSTLLTYKAWEADQGVTVDVTSSKCDGLPSHFVSAYQKALEMLNDRAPFEEKITKKDVDDSKKLQEFMTYLKFEQSSGDPARVNILYERAITEFPISSDLWLDYTRYLDKTFKTSRIVRDVYYRATRNCPWIGDLWVCYLLCLERCHASEEELSSVFEKSLLCTFSSFDEYLNVFLTRVDELRRRISASTQVENGMEYAVIRDIFQRASDYLSPHLKNTDSFLRMHSYWARLESKLGKDLISARGVWESLLKISGSMLEAWQGYIAMEIEMGHINEARSLYKRCYSRRFPGTGSEEICHSWVRFEREYGSLEDFDFAVQKVTPRLQELQLFKLQQESKSIGTATDERENLVRKNVREKRKQVSSSKDEQPPAKRRKDLDQKNKKVYGNDRGQGRHLAEAGEVAQVHDSKADMAGTKETKNHSPRKPVIYNDQCTAFISNISLQATDKDLLSFFSDVGGVVDIRILTDKVTKKPRGLAYVDFSDDAHLAAAVEKNRQSLLGKRLSIARSDPQQGRGKKTVGHSTKFDRGEMDSEVSVETSKGRRGPQPQSASHRRGDDVQLKGKNTFAVPRNVRALGFPSRNKAQSEEAKEVGDEDPKSNDEFRKMFLKG
;
A
#
# COMPACT_ATOMS: atom_id res chain seq x y z
N MET A 1 -4.33 -66.85 -20.99
CA MET A 1 -3.96 -68.24 -20.66
C MET A 1 -2.58 -68.12 -20.02
N ALA A 2 -2.51 -67.91 -18.70
CA ALA A 2 -2.78 -68.86 -17.61
C ALA A 2 -1.51 -69.66 -17.25
N GLU A 3 -1.05 -69.47 -15.99
CA GLU A 3 -0.70 -70.52 -14.99
C GLU A 3 0.38 -71.58 -15.37
N THR A 4 1.25 -72.08 -14.46
CA THR A 4 1.31 -72.01 -12.97
C THR A 4 2.75 -72.17 -12.40
N GLU A 5 2.85 -72.26 -11.08
CA GLU A 5 4.02 -72.34 -10.18
C GLU A 5 4.86 -73.65 -10.23
N ILE A 6 5.99 -73.69 -9.49
CA ILE A 6 6.52 -74.76 -8.59
C ILE A 6 7.94 -74.32 -8.10
N VAL A 7 8.23 -74.05 -6.82
CA VAL A 7 8.41 -74.94 -5.61
C VAL A 7 9.73 -75.75 -5.63
N VAL A 8 10.54 -75.96 -4.57
CA VAL A 8 10.98 -75.20 -3.35
C VAL A 8 11.94 -76.12 -2.52
N ASP A 9 13.06 -75.61 -1.97
CA ASP A 9 13.87 -76.16 -0.83
C ASP A 9 14.54 -77.59 -0.95
N PRO A 10 15.40 -78.09 0.00
CA PRO A 10 15.60 -77.68 1.41
C PRO A 10 17.03 -77.63 2.05
N GLU A 11 17.02 -77.17 3.31
CA GLU A 11 18.07 -77.15 4.37
C GLU A 11 18.39 -78.56 4.95
N PRO A 12 19.39 -78.77 5.86
CA PRO A 12 19.14 -78.60 7.31
C PRO A 12 20.35 -78.25 8.26
N SER A 13 20.05 -77.54 9.37
CA SER A 13 20.46 -77.77 10.80
C SER A 13 21.92 -78.17 11.18
N ARG A 14 22.69 -77.35 11.96
CA ARG A 14 22.78 -77.22 13.46
C ARG A 14 23.61 -78.29 14.23
N GLU A 15 24.57 -77.84 15.07
CA GLU A 15 24.73 -78.11 16.54
C GLU A 15 26.08 -77.54 17.08
N GLU A 16 26.43 -77.76 18.37
CA GLU A 16 27.46 -77.03 19.15
C GLU A 16 28.64 -77.98 19.62
N GLU A 17 29.55 -77.77 20.58
CA GLU A 17 29.71 -76.84 21.75
C GLU A 17 31.19 -76.83 22.28
N ILE A 18 31.54 -75.90 23.19
CA ILE A 18 32.53 -76.01 24.32
C ILE A 18 34.10 -76.11 24.12
N THR A 19 34.77 -74.99 24.49
CA THR A 19 36.00 -74.76 25.34
C THR A 19 37.42 -75.41 25.19
N ASN A 20 38.43 -74.53 25.32
CA ASN A 20 39.68 -74.55 26.14
C ASN A 20 40.80 -75.63 26.01
N GLY A 21 42.06 -75.17 26.00
CA GLY A 21 43.28 -75.97 26.27
C GLY A 21 44.59 -75.17 26.17
N ASN A 22 45.60 -75.50 27.00
CA ASN A 22 46.86 -74.75 27.22
C ASN A 22 48.11 -75.63 26.81
N GLU A 23 49.41 -75.28 26.92
CA GLU A 23 50.16 -74.29 27.73
C GLU A 23 51.21 -73.43 26.95
N ASP A 24 52.50 -73.46 27.30
CA ASP A 24 53.40 -72.27 27.30
C ASP A 24 54.88 -72.60 26.98
N HIS A 25 55.66 -71.62 26.49
CA HIS A 25 56.96 -71.27 27.09
C HIS A 25 57.59 -69.96 26.58
N THR A 26 57.68 -69.00 27.51
CA THR A 26 58.81 -68.09 27.87
C THR A 26 60.04 -68.00 26.91
N THR A 27 60.68 -66.85 26.67
CA THR A 27 60.94 -65.63 27.46
C THR A 27 60.95 -64.37 26.53
N ASN A 28 61.32 -63.10 26.85
CA ASN A 28 62.00 -62.51 28.03
C ASN A 28 61.77 -60.99 28.22
N VAL A 29 62.13 -60.51 29.42
CA VAL A 29 62.59 -59.14 29.86
C VAL A 29 62.13 -57.86 29.11
N GLN A 30 61.16 -57.20 29.77
CA GLN A 30 61.03 -55.76 30.10
C GLN A 30 60.43 -54.71 29.12
N LYS A 31 59.42 -54.03 29.68
CA LYS A 31 58.54 -52.93 29.23
C LYS A 31 59.08 -51.55 29.76
N PRO A 32 58.45 -50.36 29.54
CA PRO A 32 57.05 -50.11 29.11
C PRO A 32 56.78 -49.00 28.04
N SER A 33 55.54 -49.00 27.52
CA SER A 33 54.68 -47.85 27.09
C SER A 33 55.20 -46.77 26.12
N ASP A 34 54.42 -46.27 25.15
CA ASP A 34 53.02 -46.54 24.75
C ASP A 34 52.74 -46.08 23.30
N GLY A 35 51.65 -46.58 22.70
CA GLY A 35 50.88 -45.89 21.65
C GLY A 35 51.16 -46.26 20.19
N SER A 36 50.13 -46.04 19.37
CA SER A 36 50.09 -46.07 17.89
C SER A 36 50.18 -47.45 17.18
N ASP A 37 49.45 -47.76 16.11
CA ASP A 37 48.09 -47.36 15.65
C ASP A 37 47.65 -48.39 14.57
N SER A 38 46.34 -48.56 14.36
CA SER A 38 45.76 -48.97 13.07
C SER A 38 44.24 -48.81 13.12
N GLU A 39 43.73 -47.65 12.69
CA GLU A 39 42.28 -47.40 12.64
C GLU A 39 41.58 -48.13 11.49
N SER A 40 40.25 -48.20 11.56
CA SER A 40 39.37 -48.79 10.55
C SER A 40 38.57 -47.73 9.82
N GLU A 41 38.72 -47.66 8.50
CA GLU A 41 37.90 -46.85 7.58
C GLU A 41 36.44 -47.35 7.57
N SER A 42 35.51 -46.73 8.32
CA SER A 42 34.04 -46.80 8.11
C SER A 42 33.21 -46.00 9.16
N ASP A 43 33.13 -44.67 9.06
CA ASP A 43 32.15 -43.87 9.86
C ASP A 43 31.47 -42.70 9.10
N SER A 44 31.95 -42.31 7.90
CA SER A 44 31.63 -41.00 7.30
C SER A 44 30.16 -40.74 6.93
N ASP A 45 29.34 -41.77 6.66
CA ASP A 45 27.94 -41.57 6.25
C ASP A 45 26.99 -41.33 7.45
N SER A 46 27.39 -41.73 8.66
CA SER A 46 26.53 -41.65 9.87
C SER A 46 26.41 -40.22 10.43
N ASP A 47 27.51 -39.47 10.36
CA ASP A 47 27.55 -38.07 10.82
C ASP A 47 26.71 -37.14 9.93
N ASP A 48 26.66 -37.39 8.61
CA ASP A 48 25.91 -36.55 7.67
C ASP A 48 24.38 -36.72 7.83
N GLU A 49 23.89 -37.95 8.04
CA GLU A 49 22.46 -38.19 8.35
C GLU A 49 22.05 -37.59 9.70
N THR A 50 22.88 -37.78 10.75
CA THR A 50 22.57 -37.27 12.09
C THR A 50 22.63 -35.74 12.14
N GLN A 51 23.59 -35.11 11.46
CA GLN A 51 23.65 -33.65 11.32
C GLN A 51 22.45 -33.12 10.52
N ALA A 52 22.09 -33.76 9.40
CA ALA A 52 20.94 -33.35 8.60
C ALA A 52 19.63 -33.43 9.40
N LYS A 53 19.45 -34.48 10.21
CA LYS A 53 18.29 -34.62 11.10
C LYS A 53 18.21 -33.53 12.16
N ALA A 54 19.33 -33.20 12.81
CA ALA A 54 19.39 -32.11 13.77
C ALA A 54 19.06 -30.74 13.14
N GLN A 55 19.45 -30.51 11.89
CA GLN A 55 19.05 -29.32 11.13
C GLN A 55 17.54 -29.31 10.82
N THR A 56 16.93 -30.45 10.48
CA THR A 56 15.48 -30.58 10.29
C THR A 56 14.71 -30.21 11.58
N GLU A 57 15.10 -30.78 12.73
CA GLU A 57 14.46 -30.51 14.03
C GLU A 57 14.61 -29.04 14.47
N ALA A 58 15.77 -28.42 14.19
CA ALA A 58 15.99 -26.99 14.46
C ALA A 58 15.11 -26.08 13.59
N LEU A 59 14.89 -26.43 12.32
CA LEU A 59 14.02 -25.67 11.40
C LEU A 59 12.52 -25.88 11.73
N GLU A 60 12.12 -27.08 12.15
CA GLU A 60 10.77 -27.32 12.69
C GLU A 60 10.50 -26.41 13.91
N LEU A 61 11.47 -26.26 14.80
CA LEU A 61 11.38 -25.35 15.95
C LEU A 61 11.40 -23.86 15.54
N GLU A 62 12.19 -23.47 14.53
CA GLU A 62 12.20 -22.09 13.99
C GLU A 62 10.84 -21.74 13.38
N LEU A 63 10.25 -22.65 12.59
CA LEU A 63 8.93 -22.48 11.96
C LEU A 63 7.79 -22.55 12.98
N TYR A 64 7.89 -23.35 14.04
CA TYR A 64 6.92 -23.35 15.14
C TYR A 64 6.88 -22.00 15.89
N ASN A 65 8.05 -21.39 16.12
CA ASN A 65 8.16 -20.10 16.78
C ASN A 65 7.83 -18.91 15.86
N ASN A 66 8.11 -19.03 14.56
CA ASN A 66 7.76 -18.04 13.54
C ASN A 66 7.24 -18.71 12.26
N PRO A 67 5.92 -19.01 12.19
CA PRO A 67 5.30 -19.60 11.00
C PRO A 67 5.31 -18.71 9.75
N SER A 68 5.85 -17.48 9.82
CA SER A 68 5.99 -16.54 8.70
C SER A 68 7.46 -16.35 8.28
N ASN A 69 8.30 -17.36 8.51
CA ASN A 69 9.71 -17.33 8.15
C ASN A 69 9.96 -17.98 6.78
N TYR A 70 9.94 -17.17 5.72
CA TYR A 70 10.18 -17.60 4.33
C TYR A 70 11.53 -18.33 4.16
N ASP A 71 12.61 -17.78 4.71
CA ASP A 71 13.96 -18.35 4.56
C ASP A 71 14.10 -19.70 5.28
N ALA A 72 13.40 -19.89 6.41
CA ALA A 72 13.33 -21.18 7.09
C ALA A 72 12.57 -22.22 6.24
N TYR A 73 11.43 -21.87 5.65
CA TYR A 73 10.70 -22.76 4.73
C TYR A 73 11.56 -23.19 3.54
N VAL A 74 12.28 -22.26 2.89
CA VAL A 74 13.14 -22.58 1.74
C VAL A 74 14.27 -23.55 2.12
N LYS A 75 14.89 -23.39 3.30
CA LYS A 75 15.90 -24.34 3.81
C LYS A 75 15.27 -25.69 4.15
N TYR A 76 14.14 -25.69 4.85
CA TYR A 76 13.44 -26.87 5.34
C TYR A 76 12.96 -27.76 4.18
N ILE A 77 12.29 -27.18 3.19
CA ILE A 77 11.88 -27.87 1.95
C ILE A 77 13.10 -28.47 1.22
N LYS A 78 14.21 -27.74 1.14
CA LYS A 78 15.45 -28.23 0.49
C LYS A 78 16.10 -29.40 1.25
N ILE A 79 16.01 -29.43 2.58
CA ILE A 79 16.53 -30.53 3.41
C ILE A 79 15.61 -31.75 3.33
N LEU A 80 14.28 -31.58 3.48
CA LEU A 80 13.30 -32.66 3.33
C LEU A 80 13.39 -33.33 1.94
N ARG A 81 13.58 -32.53 0.87
CA ARG A 81 13.77 -33.04 -0.50
C ARG A 81 15.06 -33.85 -0.68
N LYS A 82 16.11 -33.58 0.12
CA LYS A 82 17.30 -34.44 0.19
C LYS A 82 17.06 -35.71 1.00
N GLN A 83 16.33 -35.62 2.11
CA GLN A 83 16.05 -36.72 3.04
C GLN A 83 15.01 -37.73 2.50
N GLY A 84 14.24 -37.36 1.45
CA GLY A 84 13.24 -38.25 0.86
C GLY A 84 11.94 -38.38 1.67
N ASP A 85 11.72 -37.53 2.69
CA ASP A 85 10.48 -37.49 3.46
C ASP A 85 9.38 -36.78 2.65
N ILE A 86 8.72 -37.55 1.77
CA ILE A 86 7.71 -37.06 0.82
C ILE A 86 6.53 -36.40 1.53
N ASP A 87 6.06 -36.98 2.63
CA ASP A 87 4.86 -36.49 3.32
C ASP A 87 5.13 -35.20 4.12
N LYS A 88 6.29 -35.06 4.77
CA LYS A 88 6.70 -33.75 5.32
C LYS A 88 6.97 -32.75 4.21
N LEU A 89 7.60 -33.15 3.10
CA LEU A 89 7.92 -32.27 1.97
C LEU A 89 6.65 -31.66 1.36
N ARG A 90 5.60 -32.47 1.16
CA ARG A 90 4.29 -32.02 0.70
C ARG A 90 3.65 -31.05 1.70
N GLN A 91 3.58 -31.42 2.98
CA GLN A 91 3.03 -30.56 4.03
C GLN A 91 3.76 -29.22 4.15
N ALA A 92 5.09 -29.21 4.03
CA ALA A 92 5.91 -28.00 4.07
C ALA A 92 5.63 -27.08 2.87
N ARG A 93 5.49 -27.64 1.67
CA ARG A 93 5.16 -26.90 0.43
C ARG A 93 3.71 -26.38 0.45
N GLU A 94 2.75 -27.16 0.94
CA GLU A 94 1.37 -26.71 1.15
C GLU A 94 1.30 -25.56 2.16
N ALA A 95 1.94 -25.69 3.32
CA ALA A 95 1.99 -24.63 4.34
C ALA A 95 2.65 -23.35 3.81
N MET A 96 3.75 -23.48 3.06
CA MET A 96 4.44 -22.33 2.46
C MET A 96 3.58 -21.63 1.40
N SER A 97 2.93 -22.37 0.49
CA SER A 97 2.08 -21.80 -0.58
C SER A 97 0.81 -21.13 -0.06
N ALA A 98 0.25 -21.63 1.05
CA ALA A 98 -0.89 -21.00 1.73
C ALA A 98 -0.56 -19.60 2.27
N LEU A 99 0.71 -19.35 2.63
CA LEU A 99 1.19 -18.06 3.14
C LEU A 99 1.75 -17.16 2.03
N TYR A 100 2.54 -17.72 1.12
CA TYR A 100 3.34 -16.98 0.14
C TYR A 100 3.06 -17.43 -1.30
N PRO A 101 3.01 -16.50 -2.26
CA PRO A 101 3.12 -16.84 -3.67
C PRO A 101 4.50 -17.44 -3.94
N LEU A 102 4.59 -18.65 -4.50
CA LEU A 102 5.87 -19.31 -4.77
C LEU A 102 6.40 -18.88 -6.15
N SER A 103 7.72 -18.90 -6.35
CA SER A 103 8.27 -18.60 -7.68
C SER A 103 7.89 -19.69 -8.69
N PRO A 104 7.84 -19.39 -10.00
CA PRO A 104 7.51 -20.39 -11.00
C PRO A 104 8.40 -21.64 -10.95
N ASP A 105 9.69 -21.50 -10.64
CA ASP A 105 10.59 -22.65 -10.55
C ASP A 105 10.33 -23.52 -9.31
N MET A 106 9.83 -22.96 -8.20
CA MET A 106 9.39 -23.74 -7.04
C MET A 106 8.14 -24.57 -7.37
N TRP A 107 7.19 -23.99 -8.10
CA TRP A 107 6.01 -24.73 -8.60
C TRP A 107 6.40 -25.82 -9.60
N ARG A 108 7.35 -25.56 -10.51
CA ARG A 108 7.88 -26.54 -11.46
C ARG A 108 8.65 -27.68 -10.77
N GLU A 109 9.39 -27.38 -9.70
CA GLU A 109 10.06 -28.40 -8.88
C GLU A 109 9.03 -29.31 -8.20
N TRP A 110 8.04 -28.73 -7.52
CA TRP A 110 7.00 -29.47 -6.80
C TRP A 110 6.16 -30.35 -7.74
N ALA A 111 5.66 -29.80 -8.85
CA ALA A 111 4.87 -30.56 -9.81
C ALA A 111 5.64 -31.75 -10.40
N LYS A 112 6.97 -31.61 -10.61
CA LYS A 112 7.82 -32.70 -11.14
C LYS A 112 8.10 -33.78 -10.11
N ASP A 113 8.41 -33.42 -8.86
CA ASP A 113 8.54 -34.39 -7.78
C ASP A 113 7.25 -35.23 -7.64
N GLU A 114 6.10 -34.57 -7.56
CA GLU A 114 4.80 -35.25 -7.42
C GLU A 114 4.45 -36.09 -8.65
N THR A 115 4.83 -35.67 -9.86
CA THR A 115 4.70 -36.50 -11.09
C THR A 115 5.53 -37.79 -11.00
N THR A 116 6.72 -37.74 -10.39
CA THR A 116 7.56 -38.95 -10.21
C THR A 116 7.14 -39.84 -9.04
N MET A 117 6.41 -39.28 -8.05
CA MET A 117 6.05 -39.97 -6.80
C MET A 117 4.63 -40.55 -6.82
N CYS A 118 3.67 -39.88 -7.47
CA CYS A 118 2.26 -40.27 -7.45
C CYS A 118 1.94 -41.35 -8.51
N SER A 119 1.77 -42.59 -8.06
CA SER A 119 1.28 -43.71 -8.88
C SER A 119 -0.18 -44.04 -8.55
N GLY A 120 -1.11 -43.80 -9.48
CA GLY A 120 -2.54 -44.13 -9.32
C GLY A 120 -3.46 -43.28 -10.18
N ALA A 121 -4.77 -43.55 -10.14
CA ALA A 121 -5.77 -42.79 -10.90
C ALA A 121 -5.87 -41.32 -10.44
N ASP A 122 -5.72 -41.07 -9.14
CA ASP A 122 -5.83 -39.73 -8.54
C ASP A 122 -4.55 -38.88 -8.70
N ALA A 123 -3.47 -39.46 -9.22
CA ALA A 123 -2.19 -38.77 -9.44
C ALA A 123 -2.32 -37.60 -10.43
N PHE A 124 -3.02 -37.82 -11.53
CA PHE A 124 -3.15 -36.81 -12.58
C PHE A 124 -3.93 -35.55 -12.11
N PRO A 125 -5.14 -35.67 -11.50
CA PRO A 125 -5.84 -34.50 -10.96
C PRO A 125 -5.07 -33.76 -9.86
N ALA A 126 -4.27 -34.46 -9.05
CA ALA A 126 -3.44 -33.84 -8.03
C ALA A 126 -2.35 -32.94 -8.63
N VAL A 127 -1.63 -33.43 -9.65
CA VAL A 127 -0.58 -32.64 -10.34
C VAL A 127 -1.18 -31.55 -11.23
N GLU A 128 -2.30 -31.82 -11.92
CA GLU A 128 -3.05 -30.80 -12.69
C GLU A 128 -3.44 -29.60 -11.80
N LYS A 129 -3.88 -29.86 -10.56
CA LYS A 129 -4.16 -28.82 -9.55
C LYS A 129 -2.90 -28.01 -9.18
N LEU A 130 -1.72 -28.62 -9.04
CA LEU A 130 -0.48 -27.90 -8.72
C LEU A 130 -0.07 -26.94 -9.85
N TYR A 131 -0.21 -27.35 -11.10
CA TYR A 131 0.03 -26.47 -12.25
C TYR A 131 -0.96 -25.29 -12.28
N GLU A 132 -2.25 -25.54 -12.06
CA GLU A 132 -3.27 -24.48 -11.98
C GLU A 132 -3.04 -23.52 -10.80
N GLN A 133 -2.55 -24.01 -9.66
CA GLN A 133 -2.16 -23.16 -8.53
C GLN A 133 -0.94 -22.29 -8.87
N GLY A 134 0.13 -22.86 -9.44
CA GLY A 134 1.33 -22.08 -9.80
C GLY A 134 1.08 -21.02 -10.88
N LEU A 135 0.21 -21.31 -11.83
CA LEU A 135 -0.22 -20.37 -12.87
C LEU A 135 -1.15 -19.26 -12.32
N SER A 136 -1.65 -19.38 -11.08
CA SER A 136 -2.39 -18.33 -10.39
C SER A 136 -1.50 -17.37 -9.58
N ASP A 137 -0.29 -17.79 -9.20
CA ASP A 137 0.68 -16.90 -8.54
C ASP A 137 1.31 -15.94 -9.56
N TYR A 138 1.90 -16.47 -10.64
CA TYR A 138 2.68 -15.70 -11.62
C TYR A 138 2.53 -16.19 -13.07
N LEU A 139 2.69 -15.25 -14.01
CA LEU A 139 2.90 -15.55 -15.41
C LEU A 139 4.24 -16.25 -15.62
N SER A 140 4.23 -17.47 -16.15
CA SER A 140 5.45 -18.19 -16.53
C SER A 140 5.23 -19.04 -17.77
N VAL A 141 5.94 -18.72 -18.86
CA VAL A 141 5.96 -19.54 -20.07
C VAL A 141 6.57 -20.93 -19.78
N PRO A 142 7.69 -21.08 -19.04
CA PRO A 142 8.20 -22.40 -18.67
C PRO A 142 7.22 -23.28 -17.88
N LEU A 143 6.39 -22.69 -17.00
CA LEU A 143 5.37 -23.43 -16.25
C LEU A 143 4.19 -23.84 -17.15
N TRP A 144 3.76 -22.96 -18.08
CA TRP A 144 2.78 -23.33 -19.12
C TRP A 144 3.29 -24.46 -20.02
N CYS A 145 4.54 -24.40 -20.49
CA CYS A 145 5.15 -25.47 -21.29
C CYS A 145 5.19 -26.81 -20.54
N ASP A 146 5.64 -26.80 -19.28
CA ASP A 146 5.69 -28.02 -18.46
C ASP A 146 4.27 -28.60 -18.21
N TYR A 147 3.25 -27.76 -17.97
CA TYR A 147 1.85 -28.21 -17.83
C TYR A 147 1.27 -28.79 -19.14
N LEU A 148 1.50 -28.11 -20.27
CA LEU A 148 1.04 -28.56 -21.59
C LEU A 148 1.65 -29.91 -21.98
N ASN A 149 2.92 -30.14 -21.65
CA ASN A 149 3.58 -31.42 -21.89
C ASN A 149 3.05 -32.51 -20.94
N PHE A 150 2.90 -32.20 -19.65
CA PHE A 150 2.29 -33.12 -18.68
C PHE A 150 0.89 -33.60 -19.11
N VAL A 151 0.04 -32.70 -19.63
CA VAL A 151 -1.30 -33.07 -20.10
C VAL A 151 -1.25 -33.95 -21.37
N GLN A 152 -0.25 -33.79 -22.25
CA GLN A 152 -0.10 -34.64 -23.43
C GLN A 152 0.43 -36.04 -23.09
N GLU A 153 1.29 -36.16 -22.08
CA GLU A 153 1.95 -37.41 -21.68
C GLU A 153 1.08 -38.27 -20.73
N TYR A 154 0.41 -37.63 -19.76
CA TYR A 154 -0.26 -38.30 -18.64
C TYR A 154 -1.79 -38.32 -18.71
N ASP A 155 -2.47 -37.47 -19.50
CA ASP A 155 -3.93 -37.55 -19.69
C ASP A 155 -4.26 -38.65 -20.71
N PRO A 156 -4.94 -39.76 -20.34
CA PRO A 156 -5.20 -40.87 -21.26
C PRO A 156 -6.01 -40.44 -22.48
N LEU A 157 -6.99 -39.55 -22.31
CA LEU A 157 -7.86 -39.11 -23.39
C LEU A 157 -7.12 -38.28 -24.43
N VAL A 158 -6.11 -37.50 -24.00
CA VAL A 158 -5.26 -36.68 -24.88
C VAL A 158 -4.26 -37.58 -25.59
N ARG A 159 -3.56 -38.46 -24.87
CA ARG A 159 -2.56 -39.37 -25.42
C ARG A 159 -3.14 -40.36 -26.43
N GLU A 160 -4.36 -40.85 -26.19
CA GLU A 160 -5.11 -41.72 -27.13
C GLU A 160 -5.73 -40.93 -28.31
N CYS A 161 -5.47 -39.62 -28.42
CA CYS A 161 -5.99 -38.73 -29.47
C CYS A 161 -7.52 -38.79 -29.60
N SER A 162 -8.23 -39.05 -28.51
CA SER A 162 -9.69 -39.09 -28.51
C SER A 162 -10.28 -37.71 -28.83
N ALA A 163 -11.46 -37.65 -29.47
CA ALA A 163 -12.10 -36.39 -29.81
C ALA A 163 -12.35 -35.48 -28.58
N VAL A 164 -12.56 -36.09 -27.39
CA VAL A 164 -12.72 -35.37 -26.12
C VAL A 164 -11.37 -34.84 -25.61
N GLY A 165 -10.32 -35.67 -25.62
CA GLY A 165 -8.97 -35.25 -25.19
C GLY A 165 -8.36 -34.20 -26.11
N ILE A 166 -8.48 -34.36 -27.43
CA ILE A 166 -8.08 -33.33 -28.40
C ILE A 166 -8.81 -32.00 -28.11
N SER A 167 -10.11 -32.05 -27.75
CA SER A 167 -10.84 -30.86 -27.32
C SER A 167 -10.31 -30.28 -26.01
N LYS A 168 -10.03 -31.10 -24.98
CA LYS A 168 -9.42 -30.66 -23.71
C LYS A 168 -8.08 -29.95 -23.96
N ALA A 169 -7.17 -30.59 -24.70
CA ALA A 169 -5.85 -30.06 -25.01
C ALA A 169 -5.92 -28.76 -25.82
N ARG A 170 -6.75 -28.69 -26.88
CA ARG A 170 -6.97 -27.45 -27.65
C ARG A 170 -7.45 -26.30 -26.76
N ASN A 171 -8.40 -26.54 -25.87
CA ASN A 171 -8.86 -25.52 -24.92
C ASN A 171 -7.74 -25.08 -23.96
N LEU A 172 -6.85 -25.99 -23.56
CA LEU A 172 -5.70 -25.66 -22.71
C LEU A 172 -4.63 -24.84 -23.45
N PHE A 173 -4.32 -25.17 -24.70
CA PHE A 173 -3.42 -24.37 -25.54
C PHE A 173 -3.98 -22.96 -25.79
N GLU A 174 -5.28 -22.80 -26.05
CA GLU A 174 -5.91 -21.48 -26.20
C GLU A 174 -5.90 -20.67 -24.89
N ARG A 175 -6.01 -21.31 -23.72
CA ARG A 175 -5.76 -20.66 -22.42
C ARG A 175 -4.32 -20.17 -22.28
N ALA A 176 -3.34 -21.01 -22.62
CA ALA A 176 -1.92 -20.67 -22.56
C ALA A 176 -1.57 -19.52 -23.52
N ILE A 177 -2.12 -19.51 -24.73
CA ILE A 177 -1.99 -18.41 -25.70
C ILE A 177 -2.65 -17.12 -25.18
N THR A 178 -3.83 -17.22 -24.56
CA THR A 178 -4.53 -16.07 -23.98
C THR A 178 -3.74 -15.46 -22.80
N ALA A 179 -3.08 -16.30 -21.99
CA ALA A 179 -2.30 -15.86 -20.84
C ALA A 179 -0.90 -15.34 -21.22
N ALA A 180 -0.23 -15.98 -22.18
CA ALA A 180 1.21 -15.81 -22.40
C ALA A 180 1.64 -15.70 -23.89
N GLY A 181 0.75 -15.93 -24.85
CA GLY A 181 1.05 -15.93 -26.29
C GLY A 181 1.48 -14.57 -26.88
N LEU A 182 1.36 -13.48 -26.11
CA LEU A 182 1.85 -12.13 -26.45
C LEU A 182 3.22 -11.79 -25.82
N HIS A 183 3.84 -12.72 -25.08
CA HIS A 183 5.13 -12.51 -24.41
C HIS A 183 6.27 -12.46 -25.42
N VAL A 184 6.66 -11.25 -25.86
CA VAL A 184 7.59 -10.97 -26.97
C VAL A 184 8.81 -11.91 -27.03
N ALA A 185 9.47 -12.17 -25.89
CA ALA A 185 10.71 -12.95 -25.83
C ALA A 185 10.55 -14.48 -25.65
N GLU A 186 9.35 -14.99 -25.35
CA GLU A 186 9.17 -16.43 -25.02
C GLU A 186 7.85 -17.06 -25.47
N GLY A 187 6.80 -16.27 -25.74
CA GLY A 187 5.46 -16.76 -26.10
C GLY A 187 5.46 -17.65 -27.36
N GLY A 188 6.45 -17.48 -28.25
CA GLY A 188 6.69 -18.38 -29.39
C GLY A 188 6.74 -19.85 -29.01
N ARG A 189 7.29 -20.19 -27.83
CA ARG A 189 7.38 -21.57 -27.31
C ARG A 189 6.01 -22.24 -27.09
N ILE A 190 4.99 -21.45 -26.75
CA ILE A 190 3.62 -21.97 -26.58
C ILE A 190 2.94 -22.14 -27.94
N TRP A 191 3.20 -21.23 -28.89
CA TRP A 191 2.75 -21.38 -30.27
C TRP A 191 3.42 -22.58 -30.97
N GLU A 192 4.70 -22.84 -30.67
CA GLU A 192 5.47 -23.99 -31.16
C GLU A 192 4.87 -25.30 -30.68
N LEU A 193 4.75 -25.50 -29.36
CA LEU A 193 4.12 -26.70 -28.79
C LEU A 193 2.69 -26.94 -29.32
N TYR A 194 1.90 -25.88 -29.54
CA TYR A 194 0.55 -26.05 -30.10
C TYR A 194 0.57 -26.46 -31.59
N ARG A 195 1.54 -25.97 -32.38
CA ARG A 195 1.72 -26.44 -33.77
C ARG A 195 2.21 -27.88 -33.79
N GLU A 196 3.15 -28.26 -32.94
CA GLU A 196 3.67 -29.62 -32.83
C GLU A 196 2.55 -30.61 -32.47
N PHE A 197 1.70 -30.25 -31.50
CA PHE A 197 0.50 -31.02 -31.15
C PHE A 197 -0.49 -31.18 -32.31
N GLU A 198 -0.83 -30.09 -33.01
CA GLU A 198 -1.76 -30.16 -34.15
C GLU A 198 -1.14 -30.86 -35.38
N GLN A 199 0.19 -30.82 -35.54
CA GLN A 199 0.92 -31.60 -36.54
C GLN A 199 0.98 -33.09 -36.18
N ALA A 200 1.14 -33.45 -34.90
CA ALA A 200 1.06 -34.83 -34.45
C ALA A 200 -0.34 -35.44 -34.75
N ILE A 201 -1.43 -34.68 -34.49
CA ILE A 201 -2.79 -35.09 -34.88
C ILE A 201 -2.90 -35.32 -36.40
N LEU A 202 -2.27 -34.49 -37.23
CA LEU A 202 -2.29 -34.67 -38.69
C LEU A 202 -1.65 -36.00 -39.14
N LEU A 203 -0.67 -36.51 -38.39
CA LEU A 203 -0.05 -37.82 -38.64
C LEU A 203 -0.91 -39.01 -38.18
N THR A 204 -1.89 -38.79 -37.27
CA THR A 204 -2.83 -39.84 -36.84
C THR A 204 -4.06 -40.00 -37.73
N ILE A 205 -4.31 -39.06 -38.66
CA ILE A 205 -5.45 -39.10 -39.59
C ILE A 205 -5.09 -40.00 -40.77
N GLU A 206 -5.93 -41.00 -41.06
CA GLU A 206 -5.78 -41.90 -42.21
C GLU A 206 -5.67 -41.12 -43.53
N GLU A 207 -4.76 -41.54 -44.43
CA GLU A 207 -4.56 -40.89 -45.74
C GLU A 207 -5.81 -40.96 -46.64
N THR A 208 -6.73 -41.86 -46.33
CA THR A 208 -8.06 -42.05 -46.94
C THR A 208 -9.04 -40.92 -46.59
N ASP A 209 -8.98 -40.32 -45.40
CA ASP A 209 -9.87 -39.21 -45.00
C ASP A 209 -9.26 -37.86 -45.38
N SER A 210 -9.29 -37.58 -46.69
CA SER A 210 -8.87 -36.30 -47.28
C SER A 210 -9.61 -35.09 -46.69
N GLU A 211 -10.87 -35.25 -46.24
CA GLU A 211 -11.63 -34.14 -45.66
C GLU A 211 -11.15 -33.82 -44.23
N ALA A 212 -10.93 -34.82 -43.38
CA ALA A 212 -10.32 -34.60 -42.06
C ALA A 212 -8.90 -34.06 -42.19
N ARG A 213 -8.12 -34.58 -43.15
CA ARG A 213 -6.75 -34.14 -43.40
C ARG A 213 -6.69 -32.67 -43.79
N GLU A 214 -7.48 -32.20 -44.77
CA GLU A 214 -7.49 -30.77 -45.14
C GLU A 214 -8.04 -29.87 -44.02
N ARG A 215 -9.07 -30.31 -43.28
CA ARG A 215 -9.56 -29.56 -42.10
C ARG A 215 -8.47 -29.38 -41.03
N GLN A 216 -7.58 -30.37 -40.86
CA GLN A 216 -6.46 -30.31 -39.93
C GLN A 216 -5.28 -29.48 -40.49
N ILE A 217 -4.97 -29.60 -41.79
CA ILE A 217 -3.99 -28.75 -42.49
C ILE A 217 -4.38 -27.28 -42.37
N GLN A 218 -5.63 -26.91 -42.68
CA GLN A 218 -6.09 -25.53 -42.57
C GLN A 218 -6.07 -25.00 -41.12
N ARG A 219 -6.22 -25.88 -40.12
CA ARG A 219 -6.06 -25.54 -38.70
C ARG A 219 -4.61 -25.20 -38.34
N ILE A 220 -3.64 -25.98 -38.82
CA ILE A 220 -2.19 -25.69 -38.64
C ILE A 220 -1.81 -24.39 -39.37
N ARG A 221 -2.28 -24.21 -40.61
CA ARG A 221 -2.13 -22.98 -41.41
C ARG A 221 -2.65 -21.74 -40.66
N ASN A 222 -3.85 -21.85 -40.08
CA ASN A 222 -4.44 -20.79 -39.25
C ASN A 222 -3.60 -20.49 -37.99
N LEU A 223 -2.94 -21.47 -37.37
CA LEU A 223 -2.05 -21.23 -36.23
C LEU A 223 -0.76 -20.51 -36.62
N PHE A 224 -0.13 -20.88 -37.75
CA PHE A 224 0.98 -20.11 -38.32
C PHE A 224 0.56 -18.66 -38.59
N HIS A 225 -0.57 -18.43 -39.27
CA HIS A 225 -1.07 -17.08 -39.56
C HIS A 225 -1.35 -16.26 -38.30
N ARG A 226 -1.89 -16.89 -37.24
CA ARG A 226 -2.10 -16.25 -35.94
C ARG A 226 -0.79 -15.85 -35.27
N GLN A 227 0.19 -16.75 -35.15
CA GLN A 227 1.49 -16.41 -34.54
C GLN A 227 2.21 -15.32 -35.36
N LEU A 228 2.23 -15.46 -36.68
CA LEU A 228 2.88 -14.53 -37.62
C LEU A 228 2.21 -13.14 -37.65
N SER A 229 1.08 -12.95 -36.95
CA SER A 229 0.43 -11.66 -36.70
C SER A 229 0.79 -11.04 -35.34
N VAL A 230 1.66 -11.66 -34.54
CA VAL A 230 2.07 -11.20 -33.19
C VAL A 230 3.56 -10.80 -33.19
N PRO A 231 3.95 -9.65 -32.61
CA PRO A 231 5.35 -9.26 -32.49
C PRO A 231 6.08 -10.14 -31.44
N LEU A 232 6.67 -11.23 -31.90
CA LEU A 232 7.49 -12.16 -31.12
C LEU A 232 8.93 -12.21 -31.68
N VAL A 233 9.92 -12.51 -30.85
CA VAL A 233 11.34 -12.45 -31.27
C VAL A 233 11.70 -13.51 -32.31
N ASP A 234 10.95 -14.62 -32.38
CA ASP A 234 11.14 -15.73 -33.32
C ASP A 234 10.51 -15.50 -34.70
N LEU A 235 9.76 -14.42 -34.90
CA LEU A 235 8.89 -14.14 -36.06
C LEU A 235 9.52 -14.38 -37.44
N THR A 236 10.83 -14.15 -37.60
CA THR A 236 11.54 -14.39 -38.88
C THR A 236 11.82 -15.89 -39.11
N SER A 237 12.22 -16.62 -38.07
CA SER A 237 12.34 -18.08 -38.11
C SER A 237 10.99 -18.75 -38.32
N THR A 238 9.93 -18.29 -37.63
CA THR A 238 8.56 -18.78 -37.80
C THR A 238 8.10 -18.69 -39.26
N LEU A 239 8.46 -17.62 -39.98
CA LEU A 239 8.12 -17.44 -41.39
C LEU A 239 8.81 -18.48 -42.29
N LEU A 240 10.09 -18.76 -42.04
CA LEU A 240 10.84 -19.79 -42.80
C LEU A 240 10.26 -21.19 -42.54
N THR A 241 9.94 -21.52 -41.29
CA THR A 241 9.27 -22.78 -40.93
C THR A 241 7.88 -22.90 -41.59
N TYR A 242 7.11 -21.80 -41.63
CA TYR A 242 5.81 -21.77 -42.31
C TYR A 242 5.94 -22.02 -43.82
N LYS A 243 6.92 -21.39 -44.48
CA LYS A 243 7.20 -21.58 -45.91
C LYS A 243 7.62 -23.01 -46.25
N ALA A 244 8.47 -23.62 -45.42
CA ALA A 244 8.84 -25.03 -45.57
C ALA A 244 7.61 -25.93 -45.46
N TRP A 245 6.80 -25.73 -44.40
CA TRP A 245 5.61 -26.54 -44.16
C TRP A 245 4.54 -26.43 -45.27
N GLU A 246 4.31 -25.24 -45.86
CA GLU A 246 3.42 -25.11 -47.03
C GLU A 246 4.01 -25.76 -48.30
N ALA A 247 5.34 -25.78 -48.46
CA ALA A 247 5.98 -26.52 -49.54
C ALA A 247 5.80 -28.05 -49.37
N ASP A 248 5.85 -28.55 -48.12
CA ASP A 248 5.49 -29.94 -47.81
C ASP A 248 4.00 -30.24 -48.08
N GLN A 249 3.12 -29.23 -48.04
CA GLN A 249 1.71 -29.35 -48.48
C GLN A 249 1.54 -29.15 -50.01
N GLY A 250 2.63 -29.04 -50.77
CA GLY A 250 2.62 -28.91 -52.23
C GLY A 250 2.44 -27.49 -52.78
N VAL A 251 2.50 -26.45 -51.93
CA VAL A 251 2.41 -25.05 -52.36
C VAL A 251 3.77 -24.57 -52.89
N THR A 252 3.79 -23.90 -54.04
CA THR A 252 5.03 -23.39 -54.65
C THR A 252 5.48 -22.08 -54.00
N VAL A 253 6.30 -22.19 -52.96
CA VAL A 253 6.86 -21.06 -52.19
C VAL A 253 8.39 -21.12 -52.18
N ASP A 254 9.07 -19.97 -52.29
CA ASP A 254 10.51 -19.90 -52.02
C ASP A 254 10.77 -20.06 -50.51
N VAL A 255 11.24 -21.23 -50.11
CA VAL A 255 11.56 -21.58 -48.71
C VAL A 255 12.80 -20.84 -48.20
N THR A 256 13.68 -20.35 -49.08
CA THR A 256 15.02 -19.87 -48.69
C THR A 256 15.08 -18.38 -48.33
N SER A 257 14.22 -17.53 -48.89
CA SER A 257 14.24 -16.10 -48.60
C SER A 257 13.31 -15.69 -47.45
N SER A 258 13.70 -14.63 -46.72
CA SER A 258 12.83 -13.95 -45.75
C SER A 258 11.75 -13.06 -46.39
N LYS A 259 11.60 -13.07 -47.72
CA LYS A 259 10.59 -12.27 -48.43
C LYS A 259 9.25 -12.97 -48.46
N CYS A 260 8.15 -12.23 -48.36
CA CYS A 260 6.80 -12.80 -48.41
C CYS A 260 6.28 -13.04 -49.86
N ASP A 261 7.17 -13.17 -50.84
CA ASP A 261 6.82 -13.34 -52.25
C ASP A 261 6.01 -14.64 -52.45
N GLY A 262 4.87 -14.54 -53.15
CA GLY A 262 3.94 -15.64 -53.39
C GLY A 262 2.86 -15.87 -52.31
N LEU A 263 2.93 -15.20 -51.16
CA LEU A 263 1.99 -15.40 -50.05
C LEU A 263 0.76 -14.45 -50.13
N PRO A 264 -0.39 -14.80 -49.50
CA PRO A 264 -1.61 -13.99 -49.57
C PRO A 264 -1.44 -12.58 -49.00
N SER A 265 -1.90 -11.55 -49.72
CA SER A 265 -1.67 -10.14 -49.37
C SER A 265 -2.13 -9.72 -47.97
N HIS A 266 -3.23 -10.29 -47.47
CA HIS A 266 -3.73 -10.04 -46.11
C HIS A 266 -2.76 -10.58 -45.03
N PHE A 267 -2.19 -11.76 -45.26
CA PHE A 267 -1.17 -12.36 -44.41
C PHE A 267 0.11 -11.53 -44.44
N VAL A 268 0.57 -11.10 -45.64
CA VAL A 268 1.77 -10.28 -45.79
C VAL A 268 1.65 -8.96 -45.03
N SER A 269 0.48 -8.30 -45.10
CA SER A 269 0.21 -7.07 -44.36
C SER A 269 0.19 -7.28 -42.83
N ALA A 270 -0.37 -8.39 -42.35
CA ALA A 270 -0.37 -8.73 -40.93
C ALA A 270 1.06 -9.01 -40.41
N TYR A 271 1.85 -9.77 -41.17
CA TYR A 271 3.25 -10.08 -40.88
C TYR A 271 4.13 -8.82 -40.86
N GLN A 272 3.99 -7.94 -41.86
CA GLN A 272 4.74 -6.68 -41.92
C GLN A 272 4.43 -5.80 -40.70
N LYS A 273 3.15 -5.67 -40.32
CA LYS A 273 2.76 -4.95 -39.11
C LYS A 273 3.30 -5.59 -37.83
N ALA A 274 3.32 -6.92 -37.73
CA ALA A 274 3.91 -7.63 -36.59
C ALA A 274 5.43 -7.38 -36.49
N LEU A 275 6.13 -7.34 -37.63
CA LEU A 275 7.56 -7.04 -37.71
C LEU A 275 7.88 -5.58 -37.35
N GLU A 276 7.08 -4.61 -37.82
CA GLU A 276 7.15 -3.21 -37.39
C GLU A 276 6.96 -3.07 -35.87
N MET A 277 5.90 -3.69 -35.33
CA MET A 277 5.63 -3.70 -33.89
C MET A 277 6.72 -4.40 -33.07
N LEU A 278 7.44 -5.37 -33.63
CA LEU A 278 8.60 -6.00 -32.99
C LEU A 278 9.81 -5.05 -32.98
N ASN A 279 10.08 -4.37 -34.08
CA ASN A 279 11.20 -3.42 -34.20
C ASN A 279 11.07 -2.24 -33.23
N ASP A 280 9.86 -1.71 -33.01
CA ASP A 280 9.58 -0.70 -31.97
C ASP A 280 9.96 -1.17 -30.55
N ARG A 281 9.93 -2.49 -30.31
CA ARG A 281 10.04 -3.11 -28.98
C ARG A 281 11.41 -3.68 -28.69
N ALA A 282 12.16 -4.06 -29.73
CA ALA A 282 13.55 -4.49 -29.65
C ALA A 282 14.44 -3.62 -28.71
N PRO A 283 14.46 -2.27 -28.78
CA PRO A 283 15.29 -1.46 -27.88
C PRO A 283 14.85 -1.45 -26.42
N PHE A 284 13.61 -1.88 -26.10
CA PHE A 284 13.15 -2.05 -24.73
C PHE A 284 13.46 -3.46 -24.21
N GLU A 285 13.18 -4.50 -25.02
CA GLU A 285 13.50 -5.90 -24.72
C GLU A 285 15.02 -6.06 -24.47
N GLU A 286 15.87 -5.51 -25.34
CA GLU A 286 17.33 -5.53 -25.19
C GLU A 286 17.81 -4.96 -23.85
N LYS A 287 17.13 -3.93 -23.32
CA LYS A 287 17.47 -3.32 -22.03
C LYS A 287 17.08 -4.19 -20.84
N ILE A 288 15.85 -4.74 -20.83
CA ILE A 288 15.37 -5.56 -19.71
C ILE A 288 16.04 -6.95 -19.66
N THR A 289 16.60 -7.43 -20.78
CA THR A 289 17.36 -8.70 -20.85
C THR A 289 18.85 -8.56 -20.48
N LYS A 290 19.38 -7.35 -20.27
CA LYS A 290 20.79 -7.15 -19.85
C LYS A 290 21.04 -7.66 -18.44
N LYS A 291 22.00 -8.58 -18.31
CA LYS A 291 22.27 -9.36 -17.09
C LYS A 291 23.08 -8.59 -16.05
N ASP A 292 23.85 -7.59 -16.48
CA ASP A 292 24.78 -6.81 -15.64
C ASP A 292 24.15 -5.52 -15.08
N VAL A 293 22.82 -5.45 -15.07
CA VAL A 293 22.04 -4.27 -14.69
C VAL A 293 21.40 -4.49 -13.33
N ASP A 294 21.68 -3.57 -12.41
CA ASP A 294 21.07 -3.51 -11.07
C ASP A 294 19.52 -3.51 -11.12
N ASP A 295 18.89 -4.22 -10.18
CA ASP A 295 17.44 -4.44 -10.11
C ASP A 295 16.64 -3.13 -10.14
N SER A 296 17.12 -2.06 -9.50
CA SER A 296 16.44 -0.76 -9.51
C SER A 296 16.43 -0.14 -10.90
N LYS A 297 17.53 -0.29 -11.67
CA LYS A 297 17.62 0.17 -13.06
C LYS A 297 16.79 -0.72 -13.99
N LYS A 298 16.81 -2.04 -13.80
CA LYS A 298 16.00 -2.98 -14.59
C LYS A 298 14.50 -2.71 -14.41
N LEU A 299 14.05 -2.46 -13.17
CA LEU A 299 12.68 -2.00 -12.88
C LEU A 299 12.37 -0.63 -13.54
N GLN A 300 13.30 0.34 -13.53
CA GLN A 300 13.10 1.62 -14.21
C GLN A 300 12.93 1.48 -15.73
N GLU A 301 13.62 0.54 -16.38
CA GLU A 301 13.45 0.26 -17.81
C GLU A 301 12.10 -0.44 -18.08
N PHE A 302 11.67 -1.40 -17.23
CA PHE A 302 10.29 -1.92 -17.28
C PHE A 302 9.24 -0.81 -17.12
N MET A 303 9.40 0.10 -16.16
CA MET A 303 8.49 1.25 -15.96
C MET A 303 8.56 2.29 -17.10
N THR A 304 9.58 2.22 -17.96
CA THR A 304 9.70 3.05 -19.17
C THR A 304 9.02 2.38 -20.35
N TYR A 305 9.20 1.07 -20.51
CA TYR A 305 8.51 0.23 -21.49
C TYR A 305 6.98 0.17 -21.25
N LEU A 306 6.55 0.10 -19.98
CA LEU A 306 5.13 0.17 -19.60
C LEU A 306 4.47 1.48 -20.08
N LYS A 307 5.15 2.62 -19.98
CA LYS A 307 4.64 3.91 -20.49
C LYS A 307 4.54 3.91 -22.02
N PHE A 308 5.46 3.25 -22.72
CA PHE A 308 5.38 3.06 -24.17
C PHE A 308 4.16 2.20 -24.55
N GLU A 309 3.99 1.00 -23.98
CA GLU A 309 2.82 0.15 -24.27
C GLU A 309 1.50 0.85 -23.89
N GLN A 310 1.44 1.55 -22.75
CA GLN A 310 0.28 2.37 -22.37
C GLN A 310 -0.03 3.47 -23.39
N SER A 311 0.98 4.08 -24.01
CA SER A 311 0.79 5.08 -25.07
C SER A 311 0.28 4.48 -26.39
N SER A 312 0.56 3.20 -26.65
CA SER A 312 0.02 2.45 -27.80
C SER A 312 -1.47 2.10 -27.64
N GLY A 313 -1.94 2.00 -26.40
CA GLY A 313 -3.36 1.81 -26.06
C GLY A 313 -3.89 0.38 -26.15
N ASP A 314 -3.05 -0.64 -26.40
CA ASP A 314 -3.44 -2.06 -26.39
C ASP A 314 -3.48 -2.61 -24.94
N PRO A 315 -4.65 -2.96 -24.39
CA PRO A 315 -4.74 -3.41 -23.00
C PRO A 315 -4.12 -4.77 -22.73
N ALA A 316 -4.10 -5.68 -23.72
CA ALA A 316 -3.52 -7.01 -23.56
C ALA A 316 -1.99 -6.93 -23.52
N ARG A 317 -1.40 -6.04 -24.33
CA ARG A 317 0.04 -5.75 -24.32
C ARG A 317 0.52 -5.05 -23.04
N VAL A 318 -0.27 -4.14 -22.49
CA VAL A 318 0.05 -3.54 -21.18
C VAL A 318 -0.07 -4.58 -20.06
N ASN A 319 -1.11 -5.43 -20.07
CA ASN A 319 -1.27 -6.50 -19.07
C ASN A 319 -0.10 -7.49 -19.09
N ILE A 320 0.26 -8.06 -20.26
CA ILE A 320 1.37 -9.03 -20.33
C ILE A 320 2.70 -8.40 -19.87
N LEU A 321 2.93 -7.11 -20.12
CA LEU A 321 4.15 -6.44 -19.66
C LEU A 321 4.14 -6.15 -18.15
N TYR A 322 2.98 -5.83 -17.56
CA TYR A 322 2.86 -5.76 -16.09
C TYR A 322 3.09 -7.14 -15.45
N GLU A 323 2.45 -8.20 -15.96
CA GLU A 323 2.61 -9.58 -15.46
C GLU A 323 4.08 -10.04 -15.51
N ARG A 324 4.82 -9.72 -16.58
CA ARG A 324 6.27 -9.91 -16.67
C ARG A 324 7.02 -9.15 -15.57
N ALA A 325 6.67 -7.88 -15.36
CA ALA A 325 7.32 -7.02 -14.38
C ALA A 325 7.05 -7.45 -12.92
N ILE A 326 5.83 -7.89 -12.57
CA ILE A 326 5.52 -8.37 -11.21
C ILE A 326 6.05 -9.79 -10.96
N THR A 327 6.28 -10.59 -12.01
CA THR A 327 6.99 -11.86 -11.87
C THR A 327 8.47 -11.61 -11.55
N GLU A 328 9.13 -10.64 -12.19
CA GLU A 328 10.52 -10.27 -11.88
C GLU A 328 10.67 -9.50 -10.54
N PHE A 329 9.72 -8.62 -10.21
CA PHE A 329 9.78 -7.72 -9.04
C PHE A 329 8.57 -7.87 -8.09
N PRO A 330 8.30 -9.07 -7.55
CA PRO A 330 7.07 -9.37 -6.82
C PRO A 330 6.88 -8.54 -5.54
N ILE A 331 7.94 -8.07 -4.90
CA ILE A 331 7.89 -7.24 -3.68
C ILE A 331 7.78 -5.73 -3.94
N SER A 332 7.65 -5.30 -5.21
CA SER A 332 7.63 -3.88 -5.59
C SER A 332 6.24 -3.27 -5.38
N SER A 333 6.01 -2.66 -4.21
CA SER A 333 4.71 -2.07 -3.85
C SER A 333 4.25 -0.98 -4.82
N ASP A 334 5.17 -0.15 -5.34
CA ASP A 334 4.84 0.87 -6.33
C ASP A 334 4.38 0.27 -7.68
N LEU A 335 4.96 -0.86 -8.09
CA LEU A 335 4.57 -1.57 -9.31
C LEU A 335 3.17 -2.19 -9.18
N TRP A 336 2.87 -2.85 -8.06
CA TRP A 336 1.52 -3.36 -7.79
C TRP A 336 0.49 -2.25 -7.69
N LEU A 337 0.82 -1.14 -7.03
CA LEU A 337 -0.05 0.03 -6.93
C LEU A 337 -0.28 0.69 -8.29
N ASP A 338 0.71 0.73 -9.20
CA ASP A 338 0.50 1.26 -10.55
C ASP A 338 -0.31 0.30 -11.43
N TYR A 339 -0.01 -1.01 -11.40
CA TYR A 339 -0.73 -2.05 -12.14
C TYR A 339 -2.22 -2.10 -11.76
N THR A 340 -2.53 -2.16 -10.46
CA THR A 340 -3.92 -2.16 -9.96
C THR A 340 -4.67 -0.88 -10.32
N ARG A 341 -4.01 0.30 -10.19
CA ARG A 341 -4.57 1.59 -10.63
C ARG A 341 -4.74 1.69 -12.15
N TYR A 342 -3.97 0.94 -12.95
CA TYR A 342 -4.19 0.83 -14.39
C TYR A 342 -5.41 -0.06 -14.69
N LEU A 343 -5.49 -1.24 -14.06
CA LEU A 343 -6.63 -2.15 -14.22
C LEU A 343 -7.96 -1.51 -13.83
N ASP A 344 -8.04 -0.82 -12.69
CA ASP A 344 -9.28 -0.13 -12.24
C ASP A 344 -9.76 0.98 -13.20
N LYS A 345 -8.86 1.55 -14.02
CA LYS A 345 -9.22 2.53 -15.07
C LYS A 345 -9.72 1.84 -16.34
N THR A 346 -9.09 0.73 -16.71
CA THR A 346 -9.24 0.07 -18.02
C THR A 346 -10.34 -1.00 -18.01
N PHE A 347 -10.41 -1.82 -16.96
CA PHE A 347 -11.31 -2.97 -16.84
C PHE A 347 -12.25 -2.78 -15.64
N LYS A 348 -13.39 -2.11 -15.87
CA LYS A 348 -14.39 -1.90 -14.81
C LYS A 348 -15.03 -3.23 -14.41
N THR A 349 -14.81 -3.64 -13.16
CA THR A 349 -15.43 -4.83 -12.53
C THR A 349 -15.20 -6.12 -13.33
N SER A 350 -13.94 -6.55 -13.46
CA SER A 350 -13.58 -7.86 -14.01
C SER A 350 -12.99 -8.77 -12.93
N ARG A 351 -13.22 -10.09 -13.05
CA ARG A 351 -12.60 -11.14 -12.22
C ARG A 351 -11.07 -10.99 -12.16
N ILE A 352 -10.45 -10.54 -13.25
CA ILE A 352 -9.01 -10.28 -13.36
C ILE A 352 -8.54 -9.24 -12.33
N VAL A 353 -9.34 -8.18 -12.10
CA VAL A 353 -8.96 -7.12 -11.16
C VAL A 353 -9.01 -7.62 -9.71
N ARG A 354 -10.01 -8.45 -9.35
CA ARG A 354 -10.09 -9.11 -8.03
C ARG A 354 -8.88 -10.03 -7.79
N ASP A 355 -8.51 -10.79 -8.81
CA ASP A 355 -7.38 -11.73 -8.77
C ASP A 355 -6.03 -10.99 -8.60
N VAL A 356 -5.78 -9.94 -9.38
CA VAL A 356 -4.56 -9.12 -9.25
C VAL A 356 -4.50 -8.41 -7.89
N TYR A 357 -5.62 -7.94 -7.32
CA TYR A 357 -5.61 -7.40 -5.94
C TYR A 357 -5.32 -8.49 -4.88
N TYR A 358 -5.84 -9.71 -5.04
CA TYR A 358 -5.51 -10.83 -4.15
C TYR A 358 -4.01 -11.16 -4.20
N ARG A 359 -3.43 -11.28 -5.41
CA ARG A 359 -1.99 -11.49 -5.64
C ARG A 359 -1.14 -10.35 -5.10
N ALA A 360 -1.59 -9.10 -5.24
CA ALA A 360 -0.93 -7.91 -4.69
C ALA A 360 -0.89 -7.92 -3.16
N THR A 361 -2.01 -8.26 -2.50
CA THR A 361 -2.08 -8.30 -1.03
C THR A 361 -1.31 -9.47 -0.40
N ARG A 362 -1.15 -10.61 -1.11
CA ARG A 362 -0.22 -11.68 -0.71
C ARG A 362 1.25 -11.29 -0.88
N ASN A 363 1.58 -10.47 -1.88
CA ASN A 363 2.96 -10.05 -2.16
C ASN A 363 3.45 -8.85 -1.33
N CYS A 364 2.59 -7.86 -1.12
CA CYS A 364 2.90 -6.63 -0.40
C CYS A 364 1.92 -6.40 0.78
N PRO A 365 1.76 -7.36 1.71
CA PRO A 365 0.76 -7.28 2.78
C PRO A 365 0.94 -6.07 3.72
N TRP A 366 2.15 -5.51 3.81
CA TRP A 366 2.48 -4.32 4.62
C TRP A 366 2.00 -2.97 4.05
N ILE A 367 1.24 -2.96 2.95
CA ILE A 367 0.73 -1.73 2.30
C ILE A 367 -0.78 -1.61 2.51
N GLY A 368 -1.22 -0.71 3.40
CA GLY A 368 -2.64 -0.53 3.71
C GLY A 368 -3.49 -0.11 2.50
N ASP A 369 -2.93 0.70 1.59
CA ASP A 369 -3.58 1.14 0.35
C ASP A 369 -4.01 -0.04 -0.56
N LEU A 370 -3.25 -1.13 -0.60
CA LEU A 370 -3.62 -2.31 -1.41
C LEU A 370 -4.85 -3.02 -0.82
N TRP A 371 -4.93 -3.14 0.50
CA TRP A 371 -6.10 -3.72 1.19
C TRP A 371 -7.34 -2.83 1.07
N VAL A 372 -7.20 -1.51 1.19
CA VAL A 372 -8.27 -0.54 0.94
C VAL A 372 -8.80 -0.67 -0.49
N CYS A 373 -7.92 -0.70 -1.48
CA CYS A 373 -8.31 -0.85 -2.87
C CYS A 373 -8.90 -2.25 -3.17
N TYR A 374 -8.42 -3.32 -2.53
CA TYR A 374 -8.99 -4.66 -2.66
C TYR A 374 -10.40 -4.75 -2.08
N LEU A 375 -10.65 -4.23 -0.87
CA LEU A 375 -11.99 -4.16 -0.27
C LEU A 375 -12.97 -3.37 -1.16
N LEU A 376 -12.53 -2.24 -1.74
CA LEU A 376 -13.33 -1.47 -2.69
C LEU A 376 -13.54 -2.22 -4.02
N CYS A 377 -12.62 -3.08 -4.46
CA CYS A 377 -12.82 -3.95 -5.62
C CYS A 377 -13.85 -5.06 -5.32
N LEU A 378 -13.81 -5.65 -4.12
CA LEU A 378 -14.76 -6.66 -3.66
C LEU A 378 -16.19 -6.10 -3.59
N GLU A 379 -16.35 -4.88 -3.05
CA GLU A 379 -17.64 -4.18 -3.06
C GLU A 379 -18.17 -3.96 -4.49
N ARG A 380 -17.33 -3.48 -5.43
CA ARG A 380 -17.69 -3.29 -6.84
C ARG A 380 -18.05 -4.58 -7.56
N CYS A 381 -17.50 -5.71 -7.13
CA CYS A 381 -17.78 -7.05 -7.63
C CYS A 381 -18.97 -7.73 -6.95
N HIS A 382 -19.63 -7.06 -5.99
CA HIS A 382 -20.71 -7.63 -5.16
C HIS A 382 -20.30 -8.94 -4.45
N ALA A 383 -19.09 -8.95 -3.88
CA ALA A 383 -18.60 -10.03 -3.03
C ALA A 383 -19.52 -10.24 -1.80
N SER A 384 -19.48 -11.45 -1.22
CA SER A 384 -20.29 -11.74 -0.02
C SER A 384 -19.78 -10.98 1.21
N GLU A 385 -20.66 -10.80 2.20
CA GLU A 385 -20.29 -10.23 3.50
C GLU A 385 -19.19 -11.07 4.19
N GLU A 386 -19.20 -12.39 3.98
CA GLU A 386 -18.18 -13.32 4.49
C GLU A 386 -16.82 -13.10 3.83
N GLU A 387 -16.78 -12.90 2.50
CA GLU A 387 -15.56 -12.60 1.73
C GLU A 387 -14.97 -11.24 2.15
N LEU A 388 -15.82 -10.20 2.22
CA LEU A 388 -15.45 -8.86 2.69
C LEU A 388 -14.95 -8.87 4.14
N SER A 389 -15.62 -9.59 5.03
CA SER A 389 -15.21 -9.71 6.43
C SER A 389 -13.89 -10.48 6.57
N SER A 390 -13.71 -11.59 5.84
CA SER A 390 -12.46 -12.36 5.84
C SER A 390 -11.26 -11.53 5.38
N VAL A 391 -11.41 -10.74 4.31
CA VAL A 391 -10.36 -9.86 3.79
C VAL A 391 -10.09 -8.68 4.73
N PHE A 392 -11.13 -8.12 5.35
CA PHE A 392 -10.99 -7.08 6.38
C PHE A 392 -10.18 -7.58 7.59
N GLU A 393 -10.55 -8.70 8.20
CA GLU A 393 -9.83 -9.23 9.37
C GLU A 393 -8.39 -9.65 9.01
N LYS A 394 -8.15 -10.23 7.83
CA LYS A 394 -6.79 -10.52 7.31
C LYS A 394 -5.93 -9.24 7.21
N SER A 395 -6.51 -8.14 6.74
CA SER A 395 -5.79 -6.87 6.65
C SER A 395 -5.39 -6.30 8.02
N LEU A 396 -6.18 -6.54 9.07
CA LEU A 396 -5.85 -6.11 10.44
C LEU A 396 -4.72 -6.93 11.10
N LEU A 397 -4.43 -8.13 10.58
CA LEU A 397 -3.29 -8.95 11.00
C LEU A 397 -1.96 -8.52 10.35
N CYS A 398 -2.01 -7.66 9.33
CA CYS A 398 -0.83 -7.18 8.62
C CYS A 398 -0.08 -6.09 9.42
N THR A 399 1.18 -5.83 9.06
CA THR A 399 2.04 -4.82 9.69
C THR A 399 2.23 -3.60 8.79
N PHE A 400 1.30 -2.64 8.86
CA PHE A 400 1.35 -1.41 8.05
C PHE A 400 2.39 -0.41 8.54
N SER A 401 2.74 0.56 7.70
CA SER A 401 3.78 1.56 8.02
C SER A 401 3.31 2.64 9.02
N SER A 402 2.00 2.85 9.12
CA SER A 402 1.37 3.93 9.89
C SER A 402 0.02 3.52 10.50
N PHE A 403 -0.38 4.19 11.59
CA PHE A 403 -1.70 3.98 12.18
C PHE A 403 -2.85 4.58 11.34
N ASP A 404 -2.55 5.54 10.46
CA ASP A 404 -3.50 6.08 9.49
C ASP A 404 -3.87 5.06 8.38
N GLU A 405 -3.00 4.11 8.04
CA GLU A 405 -3.35 2.99 7.13
C GLU A 405 -4.40 2.06 7.76
N TYR A 406 -4.23 1.64 9.02
CA TYR A 406 -5.26 0.88 9.74
C TYR A 406 -6.57 1.67 9.82
N LEU A 407 -6.49 2.99 10.09
CA LEU A 407 -7.68 3.85 10.09
C LEU A 407 -8.38 3.87 8.72
N ASN A 408 -7.63 3.94 7.61
CA ASN A 408 -8.21 3.90 6.27
C ASN A 408 -8.91 2.56 5.99
N VAL A 409 -8.35 1.44 6.46
CA VAL A 409 -8.98 0.11 6.40
C VAL A 409 -10.28 0.05 7.21
N PHE A 410 -10.27 0.47 8.47
CA PHE A 410 -11.47 0.57 9.33
C PHE A 410 -12.55 1.46 8.70
N LEU A 411 -12.17 2.64 8.21
CA LEU A 411 -13.08 3.58 7.56
C LEU A 411 -13.66 2.99 6.27
N THR A 412 -12.86 2.30 5.44
CA THR A 412 -13.32 1.67 4.19
C THR A 412 -14.41 0.64 4.44
N ARG A 413 -14.25 -0.19 5.48
CA ARG A 413 -15.26 -1.19 5.88
C ARG A 413 -16.54 -0.57 6.43
N VAL A 414 -16.44 0.50 7.23
CA VAL A 414 -17.61 1.30 7.63
C VAL A 414 -18.31 1.92 6.41
N ASP A 415 -17.53 2.42 5.44
CA ASP A 415 -18.04 3.11 4.26
C ASP A 415 -18.85 2.17 3.34
N GLU A 416 -18.39 0.93 3.22
CA GLU A 416 -19.04 -0.17 2.49
C GLU A 416 -20.37 -0.54 3.15
N LEU A 417 -20.37 -0.92 4.44
CA LEU A 417 -21.60 -1.20 5.20
C LEU A 417 -22.59 -0.02 5.16
N ARG A 418 -22.09 1.21 5.26
CA ARG A 418 -22.91 2.43 5.14
C ARG A 418 -23.55 2.54 3.75
N ARG A 419 -22.82 2.22 2.66
CA ARG A 419 -23.39 2.20 1.30
C ARG A 419 -24.45 1.12 1.15
N ARG A 420 -24.24 -0.07 1.74
CA ARG A 420 -25.22 -1.16 1.78
C ARG A 420 -26.53 -0.75 2.48
N ILE A 421 -26.44 -0.23 3.71
CA ILE A 421 -27.59 0.32 4.47
C ILE A 421 -28.30 1.47 3.72
N SER A 422 -27.56 2.22 2.90
CA SER A 422 -28.14 3.31 2.08
C SER A 422 -28.85 2.81 0.82
N ALA A 423 -28.65 1.54 0.42
CA ALA A 423 -29.25 0.90 -0.74
C ALA A 423 -30.39 -0.07 -0.35
N SER A 424 -30.38 -0.63 0.87
CA SER A 424 -31.44 -1.48 1.40
C SER A 424 -32.68 -0.67 1.80
N THR A 425 -33.82 -0.97 1.16
CA THR A 425 -35.12 -0.30 1.38
C THR A 425 -35.96 -0.90 2.52
N GLN A 426 -35.40 -1.80 3.34
CA GLN A 426 -36.14 -2.59 4.32
C GLN A 426 -35.75 -2.29 5.79
N VAL A 427 -36.36 -3.02 6.72
CA VAL A 427 -36.39 -2.70 8.16
C VAL A 427 -35.16 -3.23 8.93
N GLU A 428 -34.34 -4.08 8.30
CA GLU A 428 -33.21 -4.78 8.94
C GLU A 428 -32.00 -3.88 9.27
N ASN A 429 -32.01 -2.62 8.80
CA ASN A 429 -30.94 -1.63 8.94
C ASN A 429 -30.45 -1.43 10.39
N GLY A 430 -31.27 -1.75 11.41
CA GLY A 430 -30.86 -1.72 12.81
C GLY A 430 -29.79 -2.77 13.19
N MET A 431 -29.75 -3.92 12.51
CA MET A 431 -28.74 -4.96 12.73
C MET A 431 -27.43 -4.61 12.03
N GLU A 432 -27.48 -4.21 10.75
CA GLU A 432 -26.29 -3.78 10.02
C GLU A 432 -25.63 -2.54 10.67
N TYR A 433 -26.43 -1.60 11.17
CA TYR A 433 -25.88 -0.42 11.88
C TYR A 433 -25.22 -0.78 13.23
N ALA A 434 -25.61 -1.89 13.87
CA ALA A 434 -24.90 -2.39 15.05
C ALA A 434 -23.48 -2.89 14.71
N VAL A 435 -23.26 -3.44 13.50
CA VAL A 435 -21.93 -3.83 13.01
C VAL A 435 -21.06 -2.59 12.77
N ILE A 436 -21.62 -1.50 12.22
CA ILE A 436 -20.90 -0.22 12.09
C ILE A 436 -20.44 0.32 13.45
N ARG A 437 -21.30 0.25 14.48
CA ARG A 437 -20.94 0.64 15.86
C ARG A 437 -19.80 -0.22 16.43
N ASP A 438 -19.84 -1.52 16.20
CA ASP A 438 -18.80 -2.45 16.67
C ASP A 438 -17.44 -2.14 16.00
N ILE A 439 -17.41 -1.95 14.69
CA ILE A 439 -16.20 -1.62 13.92
C ILE A 439 -15.61 -0.28 14.38
N PHE A 440 -16.44 0.76 14.61
CA PHE A 440 -15.95 2.03 15.15
C PHE A 440 -15.41 1.91 16.58
N GLN A 441 -16.04 1.11 17.44
CA GLN A 441 -15.57 0.86 18.81
C GLN A 441 -14.22 0.13 18.78
N ARG A 442 -14.10 -0.94 17.98
CA ARG A 442 -12.84 -1.67 17.73
C ARG A 442 -11.74 -0.73 17.20
N ALA A 443 -12.07 0.14 16.24
CA ALA A 443 -11.14 1.13 15.71
C ALA A 443 -10.70 2.16 16.77
N SER A 444 -11.63 2.65 17.60
CA SER A 444 -11.32 3.55 18.71
C SER A 444 -10.39 2.90 19.73
N ASP A 445 -10.70 1.69 20.17
CA ASP A 445 -9.93 1.02 21.23
C ASP A 445 -8.53 0.64 20.74
N TYR A 446 -8.39 0.17 19.49
CA TYR A 446 -7.10 -0.14 18.88
C TYR A 446 -6.24 1.10 18.58
N LEU A 447 -6.84 2.18 18.04
CA LEU A 447 -6.08 3.35 17.56
C LEU A 447 -5.86 4.42 18.64
N SER A 448 -6.69 4.49 19.69
CA SER A 448 -6.60 5.55 20.72
C SER A 448 -5.25 5.69 21.45
N PRO A 449 -4.44 4.63 21.69
CA PRO A 449 -3.12 4.80 22.33
C PRO A 449 -2.16 5.65 21.47
N HIS A 450 -2.31 5.55 20.14
CA HIS A 450 -1.40 6.06 19.12
C HIS A 450 -1.89 7.35 18.45
N LEU A 451 -3.19 7.47 18.15
CA LEU A 451 -3.78 8.60 17.41
C LEU A 451 -4.49 9.66 18.27
N LYS A 452 -4.40 9.58 19.61
CA LYS A 452 -4.97 10.62 20.51
C LYS A 452 -4.46 12.04 20.18
N ASN A 453 -5.36 13.02 20.20
CA ASN A 453 -5.13 14.42 19.80
C ASN A 453 -4.63 14.60 18.33
N THR A 454 -4.92 13.66 17.43
CA THR A 454 -4.69 13.84 15.98
C THR A 454 -5.96 14.24 15.25
N ASP A 455 -5.79 14.98 14.14
CA ASP A 455 -6.85 15.32 13.18
C ASP A 455 -7.51 14.05 12.59
N SER A 456 -6.73 13.00 12.30
CA SER A 456 -7.24 11.70 11.83
C SER A 456 -8.23 11.05 12.82
N PHE A 457 -7.89 11.00 14.11
CA PHE A 457 -8.76 10.43 15.15
C PHE A 457 -10.01 11.29 15.41
N LEU A 458 -9.86 12.61 15.34
CA LEU A 458 -10.98 13.57 15.34
C LEU A 458 -11.92 13.34 14.16
N ARG A 459 -11.39 13.17 12.94
CA ARG A 459 -12.19 12.91 11.73
C ARG A 459 -12.98 11.60 11.84
N MET A 460 -12.38 10.55 12.38
CA MET A 460 -13.06 9.27 12.64
C MET A 460 -14.27 9.45 13.57
N HIS A 461 -14.08 10.06 14.74
CA HIS A 461 -15.15 10.30 15.71
C HIS A 461 -16.21 11.27 15.17
N SER A 462 -15.78 12.32 14.47
CA SER A 462 -16.68 13.25 13.77
C SER A 462 -17.52 12.54 12.71
N TYR A 463 -16.99 11.51 12.05
CA TYR A 463 -17.73 10.72 11.08
C TYR A 463 -18.73 9.80 11.79
N TRP A 464 -18.29 9.06 12.80
CA TRP A 464 -19.15 8.19 13.62
C TRP A 464 -20.35 8.96 14.18
N ALA A 465 -20.15 10.09 14.85
CA ALA A 465 -21.25 10.90 15.40
C ALA A 465 -22.22 11.42 14.32
N ARG A 466 -21.75 11.69 13.10
CA ARG A 466 -22.63 12.02 11.95
C ARG A 466 -23.43 10.81 11.46
N LEU A 467 -22.87 9.61 11.50
CA LEU A 467 -23.59 8.37 11.13
C LEU A 467 -24.61 7.97 12.20
N GLU A 468 -24.27 8.10 13.49
CA GLU A 468 -25.23 7.93 14.60
C GLU A 468 -26.43 8.86 14.42
N SER A 469 -26.17 10.13 14.09
CA SER A 469 -27.22 11.14 13.89
C SER A 469 -28.07 10.90 12.64
N LYS A 470 -27.47 10.53 11.50
CA LYS A 470 -28.13 10.53 10.18
C LYS A 470 -28.67 9.16 9.74
N LEU A 471 -28.04 8.06 10.16
CA LEU A 471 -28.47 6.68 9.85
C LEU A 471 -29.00 5.96 11.09
N GLY A 472 -28.26 5.97 12.20
CA GLY A 472 -28.72 5.40 13.47
C GLY A 472 -29.92 6.15 14.08
N LYS A 473 -30.11 7.42 13.70
CA LYS A 473 -31.12 8.36 14.22
C LYS A 473 -31.06 8.52 15.75
N ASP A 474 -29.87 8.34 16.32
CA ASP A 474 -29.62 8.28 17.75
C ASP A 474 -28.66 9.41 18.18
N LEU A 475 -29.26 10.52 18.58
CA LEU A 475 -28.54 11.68 19.12
C LEU A 475 -27.84 11.37 20.45
N ILE A 476 -28.34 10.41 21.24
CA ILE A 476 -27.74 10.06 22.53
C ILE A 476 -26.43 9.32 22.30
N SER A 477 -26.41 8.38 21.36
CA SER A 477 -25.17 7.72 20.91
C SER A 477 -24.23 8.72 20.22
N ALA A 478 -24.72 9.64 19.37
CA ALA A 478 -23.90 10.68 18.75
C ALA A 478 -23.19 11.58 19.79
N ARG A 479 -23.90 11.99 20.85
CA ARG A 479 -23.33 12.71 22.01
C ARG A 479 -22.34 11.83 22.78
N GLY A 480 -22.65 10.55 22.96
CA GLY A 480 -21.76 9.56 23.58
C GLY A 480 -20.40 9.45 22.87
N VAL A 481 -20.38 9.44 21.54
CA VAL A 481 -19.16 9.43 20.72
C VAL A 481 -18.31 10.68 20.97
N TRP A 482 -18.92 11.88 21.00
CA TRP A 482 -18.20 13.12 21.32
C TRP A 482 -17.69 13.17 22.76
N GLU A 483 -18.48 12.77 23.76
CA GLU A 483 -18.03 12.67 25.15
C GLU A 483 -16.93 11.61 25.32
N SER A 484 -16.90 10.56 24.49
CA SER A 484 -15.79 9.60 24.44
C SER A 484 -14.51 10.26 23.88
N LEU A 485 -14.61 10.91 22.73
CA LEU A 485 -13.49 11.66 22.14
C LEU A 485 -12.94 12.72 23.11
N LEU A 486 -13.79 13.43 23.85
CA LEU A 486 -13.36 14.45 24.81
C LEU A 486 -12.71 13.88 26.08
N LYS A 487 -12.88 12.59 26.40
CA LYS A 487 -12.08 11.91 27.44
C LYS A 487 -10.65 11.62 26.95
N ILE A 488 -10.51 11.24 25.68
CA ILE A 488 -9.23 10.81 25.07
C ILE A 488 -8.40 12.03 24.58
N SER A 489 -9.07 13.00 23.95
CA SER A 489 -8.47 14.13 23.22
C SER A 489 -9.05 15.48 23.64
N GLY A 490 -9.61 15.62 24.84
CA GLY A 490 -10.23 16.85 25.35
C GLY A 490 -9.29 18.05 25.59
N SER A 491 -8.01 17.89 25.25
CA SER A 491 -6.96 18.92 25.12
C SER A 491 -6.85 19.53 23.71
N MET A 492 -7.51 18.94 22.71
CA MET A 492 -7.63 19.45 21.35
C MET A 492 -8.82 20.42 21.27
N LEU A 493 -8.63 21.62 20.72
CA LEU A 493 -9.70 22.63 20.61
C LEU A 493 -10.76 22.18 19.60
N GLU A 494 -10.28 21.62 18.50
CA GLU A 494 -11.02 21.19 17.33
C GLU A 494 -12.05 20.09 17.68
N ALA A 495 -11.77 19.29 18.72
CA ALA A 495 -12.72 18.32 19.27
C ALA A 495 -13.90 18.97 20.02
N TRP A 496 -13.66 20.09 20.72
CA TRP A 496 -14.75 20.88 21.32
C TRP A 496 -15.53 21.65 20.26
N GLN A 497 -14.84 22.25 19.29
CA GLN A 497 -15.48 22.95 18.17
C GLN A 497 -16.36 22.02 17.34
N GLY A 498 -15.91 20.80 17.06
CA GLY A 498 -16.69 19.80 16.32
C GLY A 498 -17.98 19.38 17.03
N TYR A 499 -17.93 19.13 18.35
CA TYR A 499 -19.12 18.81 19.14
C TYR A 499 -20.10 19.99 19.22
N ILE A 500 -19.58 21.21 19.49
CA ILE A 500 -20.38 22.44 19.51
C ILE A 500 -21.05 22.67 18.14
N ALA A 501 -20.32 22.47 17.04
CA ALA A 501 -20.86 22.61 15.69
C ALA A 501 -21.98 21.59 15.40
N MET A 502 -21.86 20.34 15.88
CA MET A 502 -22.94 19.34 15.77
C MET A 502 -24.20 19.80 16.51
N GLU A 503 -24.09 20.27 17.75
CA GLU A 503 -25.27 20.73 18.50
C GLU A 503 -25.91 21.98 17.88
N ILE A 504 -25.13 22.84 17.22
CA ILE A 504 -25.67 23.97 16.44
C ILE A 504 -26.34 23.50 15.13
N GLU A 505 -25.74 22.55 14.37
CA GLU A 505 -26.35 21.95 13.16
C GLU A 505 -27.70 21.29 13.48
N MET A 506 -27.81 20.68 14.66
CA MET A 506 -29.03 20.03 15.17
C MET A 506 -30.01 20.99 15.88
N GLY A 507 -29.66 22.27 16.03
CA GLY A 507 -30.52 23.29 16.67
C GLY A 507 -30.57 23.27 18.21
N HIS A 508 -29.75 22.46 18.88
CA HIS A 508 -29.71 22.35 20.34
C HIS A 508 -28.83 23.44 20.98
N ILE A 509 -29.20 24.70 20.75
CA ILE A 509 -28.48 25.90 21.21
C ILE A 509 -28.15 25.84 22.72
N ASN A 510 -29.04 25.31 23.56
CA ASN A 510 -28.77 25.18 25.00
C ASN A 510 -27.65 24.20 25.35
N GLU A 511 -27.45 23.13 24.57
CA GLU A 511 -26.33 22.20 24.76
C GLU A 511 -25.02 22.74 24.17
N ALA A 512 -25.08 23.44 23.03
CA ALA A 512 -23.92 24.20 22.52
C ALA A 512 -23.44 25.25 23.56
N ARG A 513 -24.38 25.95 24.21
CA ARG A 513 -24.13 26.88 25.34
C ARG A 513 -23.55 26.17 26.56
N SER A 514 -24.03 24.97 26.89
CA SER A 514 -23.48 24.11 27.95
C SER A 514 -22.02 23.73 27.66
N LEU A 515 -21.71 23.33 26.42
CA LEU A 515 -20.36 22.98 25.98
C LEU A 515 -19.39 24.17 26.06
N TYR A 516 -19.79 25.36 25.60
CA TYR A 516 -18.98 26.58 25.78
C TYR A 516 -18.69 26.86 27.26
N LYS A 517 -19.72 26.77 28.12
CA LYS A 517 -19.59 26.93 29.59
C LYS A 517 -18.69 25.85 30.23
N ARG A 518 -18.50 24.68 29.59
CA ARG A 518 -17.58 23.59 30.00
C ARG A 518 -16.13 23.77 29.51
N CYS A 519 -15.87 24.55 28.46
CA CYS A 519 -14.56 24.59 27.80
C CYS A 519 -13.83 25.95 27.84
N TYR A 520 -14.50 27.10 28.04
CA TYR A 520 -13.86 28.43 28.01
C TYR A 520 -12.68 28.61 28.98
N SER A 521 -12.72 27.93 30.13
CA SER A 521 -11.67 27.97 31.16
C SER A 521 -10.50 27.01 30.91
N ARG A 522 -10.59 26.12 29.91
CA ARG A 522 -9.52 25.17 29.58
C ARG A 522 -8.30 25.88 28.97
N ARG A 523 -7.17 25.18 29.01
CA ARG A 523 -5.90 25.58 28.37
C ARG A 523 -5.73 24.74 27.10
N PHE A 524 -5.81 25.38 25.95
CA PHE A 524 -5.57 24.79 24.62
C PHE A 524 -4.22 25.31 24.07
N PRO A 525 -3.56 24.59 23.14
CA PRO A 525 -2.32 25.04 22.53
C PRO A 525 -2.45 26.36 21.76
N GLY A 526 -1.36 27.12 21.68
CA GLY A 526 -1.29 28.37 20.91
C GLY A 526 -2.35 29.40 21.32
N THR A 527 -3.05 29.95 20.34
CA THR A 527 -4.16 30.91 20.53
C THR A 527 -5.49 30.23 20.90
N GLY A 528 -5.56 28.90 21.02
CA GLY A 528 -6.84 28.19 21.11
C GLY A 528 -7.71 28.56 22.32
N SER A 529 -7.09 28.93 23.45
CA SER A 529 -7.83 29.45 24.62
C SER A 529 -8.40 30.86 24.44
N GLU A 530 -7.78 31.67 23.58
CA GLU A 530 -8.33 32.98 23.17
C GLU A 530 -9.46 32.76 22.14
N GLU A 531 -9.24 31.84 21.19
CA GLU A 531 -10.20 31.51 20.12
C GLU A 531 -11.53 30.97 20.66
N ILE A 532 -11.51 30.00 21.59
CA ILE A 532 -12.74 29.45 22.19
C ILE A 532 -13.53 30.51 22.96
N CYS A 533 -12.82 31.43 23.64
CA CYS A 533 -13.39 32.57 24.33
C CYS A 533 -14.10 33.53 23.35
N HIS A 534 -13.42 33.89 22.26
CA HIS A 534 -14.02 34.69 21.18
C HIS A 534 -15.11 33.94 20.40
N SER A 535 -15.10 32.61 20.38
CA SER A 535 -16.13 31.77 19.77
C SER A 535 -17.42 31.76 20.60
N TRP A 536 -17.32 31.65 21.94
CA TRP A 536 -18.49 31.74 22.82
C TRP A 536 -19.17 33.12 22.71
N VAL A 537 -18.40 34.21 22.75
CA VAL A 537 -18.94 35.58 22.62
C VAL A 537 -19.54 35.84 21.23
N ARG A 538 -19.10 35.15 20.17
CA ARG A 538 -19.78 35.19 18.85
C ARG A 538 -21.09 34.41 18.87
N PHE A 539 -21.07 33.18 19.40
CA PHE A 539 -22.26 32.34 19.52
C PHE A 539 -23.40 33.01 20.29
N GLU A 540 -23.14 33.69 21.41
CA GLU A 540 -24.23 34.39 22.14
C GLU A 540 -24.73 35.66 21.42
N ARG A 541 -23.98 36.22 20.45
CA ARG A 541 -24.50 37.30 19.57
C ARG A 541 -25.41 36.77 18.48
N GLU A 542 -25.24 35.51 18.08
CA GLU A 542 -25.97 34.87 16.99
C GLU A 542 -27.20 34.10 17.49
N TYR A 543 -27.12 33.50 18.69
CA TYR A 543 -28.12 32.58 19.25
C TYR A 543 -28.47 32.83 20.74
N GLY A 544 -27.96 33.91 21.34
CA GLY A 544 -28.16 34.23 22.76
C GLY A 544 -29.21 35.32 23.01
N SER A 545 -29.69 35.36 24.25
CA SER A 545 -30.34 36.56 24.79
C SER A 545 -29.28 37.63 25.12
N LEU A 546 -29.71 38.87 25.38
CA LEU A 546 -28.80 39.91 25.89
C LEU A 546 -28.18 39.49 27.23
N GLU A 547 -28.93 38.78 28.08
CA GLU A 547 -28.46 38.27 29.37
C GLU A 547 -27.40 37.16 29.21
N ASP A 548 -27.57 36.25 28.25
CA ASP A 548 -26.56 35.23 27.91
C ASP A 548 -25.28 35.88 27.34
N PHE A 549 -25.44 36.89 26.48
CA PHE A 549 -24.34 37.64 25.90
C PHE A 549 -23.53 38.39 26.98
N ASP A 550 -24.20 39.15 27.85
CA ASP A 550 -23.55 39.89 28.94
C ASP A 550 -22.90 38.92 29.95
N PHE A 551 -23.52 37.78 30.24
CA PHE A 551 -22.91 36.72 31.05
C PHE A 551 -21.64 36.15 30.41
N ALA A 552 -21.67 35.85 29.10
CA ALA A 552 -20.50 35.34 28.39
C ALA A 552 -19.37 36.39 28.37
N VAL A 553 -19.67 37.66 28.09
CA VAL A 553 -18.70 38.77 28.17
C VAL A 553 -18.12 38.91 29.58
N GLN A 554 -18.95 38.80 30.64
CA GLN A 554 -18.51 38.87 32.03
C GLN A 554 -17.55 37.72 32.40
N LYS A 555 -17.75 36.50 31.88
CA LYS A 555 -16.85 35.35 32.11
C LYS A 555 -15.61 35.37 31.24
N VAL A 556 -15.73 35.80 29.99
CA VAL A 556 -14.64 35.76 29.00
C VAL A 556 -13.65 36.91 29.16
N THR A 557 -14.09 38.12 29.51
CA THR A 557 -13.22 39.30 29.64
C THR A 557 -12.03 39.09 30.60
N PRO A 558 -12.23 38.67 31.88
CA PRO A 558 -11.09 38.43 32.79
C PRO A 558 -10.22 37.25 32.35
N ARG A 559 -10.79 36.26 31.65
CA ARG A 559 -10.05 35.11 31.12
C ARG A 559 -9.13 35.50 29.97
N LEU A 560 -9.56 36.37 29.07
CA LEU A 560 -8.71 36.94 28.01
C LEU A 560 -7.58 37.80 28.60
N GLN A 561 -7.86 38.57 29.65
CA GLN A 561 -6.82 39.35 30.36
C GLN A 561 -5.77 38.44 31.02
N GLU A 562 -6.17 37.32 31.65
CA GLU A 562 -5.23 36.31 32.18
C GLU A 562 -4.32 35.76 31.08
N LEU A 563 -4.89 35.40 29.92
CA LEU A 563 -4.16 34.82 28.79
C LEU A 563 -3.17 35.83 28.18
N GLN A 564 -3.58 37.09 28.00
CA GLN A 564 -2.72 38.17 27.51
C GLN A 564 -1.55 38.45 28.47
N LEU A 565 -1.81 38.52 29.78
CA LEU A 565 -0.76 38.68 30.79
C LEU A 565 0.20 37.48 30.83
N PHE A 566 -0.32 36.25 30.70
CA PHE A 566 0.49 35.04 30.63
C PHE A 566 1.40 35.01 29.38
N LYS A 567 0.87 35.46 28.23
CA LYS A 567 1.62 35.60 26.97
C LYS A 567 2.76 36.63 27.09
N LEU A 568 2.48 37.83 27.61
CA LEU A 568 3.49 38.84 27.90
C LEU A 568 4.55 38.35 28.90
N GLN A 569 4.19 37.49 29.86
CA GLN A 569 5.14 36.83 30.76
C GLN A 569 5.99 35.73 30.08
N GLN A 570 5.51 35.11 29.01
CA GLN A 570 6.32 34.18 28.21
C GLN A 570 7.27 34.95 27.28
N GLU A 571 6.78 36.02 26.63
CA GLU A 571 7.57 36.88 25.73
C GLU A 571 8.70 37.60 26.49
N SER A 572 8.43 38.16 27.68
CA SER A 572 9.48 38.76 28.53
C SER A 572 10.51 37.74 29.03
N LYS A 573 10.11 36.46 29.25
CA LYS A 573 11.05 35.39 29.61
C LYS A 573 11.90 34.93 28.44
N SER A 574 11.36 34.79 27.23
CA SER A 574 12.14 34.41 26.05
C SER A 574 13.11 35.52 25.62
N ILE A 575 12.72 36.79 25.76
CA ILE A 575 13.62 37.94 25.63
C ILE A 575 14.71 37.91 26.72
N GLY A 576 14.35 37.60 27.97
CA GLY A 576 15.28 37.42 29.08
C GLY A 576 16.34 36.34 28.79
N THR A 577 15.94 35.14 28.36
CA THR A 577 16.89 34.08 28.01
C THR A 577 17.73 34.43 26.78
N ALA A 578 17.18 35.12 25.77
CA ALA A 578 17.94 35.55 24.60
C ALA A 578 18.96 36.67 24.93
N THR A 579 18.69 37.48 25.95
CA THR A 579 19.65 38.45 26.49
C THR A 579 20.71 37.77 27.37
N ASP A 580 20.34 36.80 28.20
CA ASP A 580 21.29 35.98 28.96
C ASP A 580 22.20 35.12 28.07
N GLU A 581 21.72 34.58 26.95
CA GLU A 581 22.57 33.85 25.99
C GLU A 581 23.56 34.80 25.27
N ARG A 582 23.10 35.99 24.88
CA ARG A 582 24.00 37.05 24.36
C ARG A 582 25.03 37.48 25.40
N GLU A 583 24.62 37.69 26.65
CA GLU A 583 25.53 38.02 27.74
C GLU A 583 26.50 36.88 28.04
N ASN A 584 26.08 35.62 28.02
CA ASN A 584 26.98 34.49 28.24
C ASN A 584 27.99 34.32 27.09
N LEU A 585 27.61 34.57 25.83
CA LEU A 585 28.54 34.63 24.71
C LEU A 585 29.58 35.76 24.87
N VAL A 586 29.14 36.95 25.28
CA VAL A 586 30.04 38.08 25.59
C VAL A 586 30.97 37.76 26.77
N ARG A 587 30.42 37.21 27.86
CA ARG A 587 31.18 36.82 29.06
C ARG A 587 32.20 35.71 28.77
N LYS A 588 31.91 34.79 27.83
CA LYS A 588 32.86 33.75 27.39
C LYS A 588 34.07 34.37 26.67
N ASN A 589 33.83 35.31 25.75
CA ASN A 589 34.87 36.04 25.02
C ASN A 589 35.72 36.96 25.93
N VAL A 590 35.19 37.40 27.08
CA VAL A 590 35.95 38.17 28.09
C VAL A 590 36.84 37.27 28.97
N ARG A 591 36.45 36.00 29.19
CA ARG A 591 37.10 35.13 30.19
C ARG A 591 38.47 34.59 29.77
N GLU A 592 38.81 34.58 28.49
CA GLU A 592 40.13 34.16 28.01
C GLU A 592 41.24 35.21 28.19
N LYS A 593 40.87 36.50 28.39
CA LYS A 593 41.86 37.61 28.48
C LYS A 593 42.33 37.97 29.90
N ARG A 594 41.92 37.25 30.95
CA ARG A 594 42.46 37.43 32.31
C ARG A 594 42.70 36.10 33.03
N LYS A 595 43.92 35.56 32.87
CA LYS A 595 44.43 34.42 33.64
C LYS A 595 45.89 34.67 34.06
N GLN A 596 46.09 35.32 35.20
CA GLN A 596 47.39 35.44 35.87
C GLN A 596 47.18 35.62 37.39
N VAL A 597 47.99 34.92 38.20
CA VAL A 597 48.31 35.23 39.63
C VAL A 597 47.07 35.26 40.57
N SER A 598 46.59 34.10 41.08
CA SER A 598 46.99 33.42 42.36
C SER A 598 46.33 33.99 43.63
N SER A 599 45.91 33.21 44.65
CA SER A 599 45.85 31.75 44.82
C SER A 599 44.97 31.33 46.01
N SER A 600 44.50 30.07 46.00
CA SER A 600 44.21 29.19 47.15
C SER A 600 43.19 29.59 48.24
N LYS A 601 42.09 28.81 48.24
CA LYS A 601 41.54 28.00 49.36
C LYS A 601 40.28 28.46 50.15
N ASP A 602 39.24 27.65 49.92
CA ASP A 602 38.49 26.82 50.89
C ASP A 602 37.28 27.35 51.70
N GLU A 603 36.18 26.59 51.50
CA GLU A 603 35.06 26.23 52.38
C GLU A 603 33.84 27.17 52.62
N GLN A 604 32.80 26.54 53.19
CA GLN A 604 31.38 26.85 53.03
C GLN A 604 30.73 27.48 54.30
N PRO A 605 29.54 28.13 54.18
CA PRO A 605 28.79 28.66 55.32
C PRO A 605 28.06 27.55 56.10
N PRO A 606 27.33 27.87 57.18
CA PRO A 606 25.86 27.78 57.05
C PRO A 606 25.01 28.69 57.99
N ALA A 607 23.69 28.52 57.85
CA ALA A 607 22.63 28.68 58.86
C ALA A 607 22.19 30.12 59.25
N LYS A 608 20.92 30.55 59.08
CA LYS A 608 19.57 30.01 59.42
C LYS A 608 19.08 30.35 60.84
N ARG A 609 18.10 31.27 60.95
CA ARG A 609 16.85 31.21 61.74
C ARG A 609 16.10 32.56 61.54
N ARG A 610 14.77 32.70 61.34
CA ARG A 610 13.56 32.17 62.02
C ARG A 610 13.47 32.62 63.50
N LYS A 611 12.36 33.15 64.03
CA LYS A 611 11.03 33.56 63.51
C LYS A 611 10.32 34.32 64.67
N ASP A 612 9.19 35.00 64.46
CA ASP A 612 7.90 34.81 65.20
C ASP A 612 6.90 35.98 65.05
N LEU A 613 5.76 35.90 65.74
CA LEU A 613 4.51 36.67 65.58
C LEU A 613 4.27 37.52 66.88
N ASP A 614 3.32 38.47 66.99
CA ASP A 614 1.89 38.15 67.16
C ASP A 614 0.85 39.33 67.08
N GLN A 615 -0.42 38.95 67.27
CA GLN A 615 -1.77 39.56 67.16
C GLN A 615 -2.12 41.03 67.55
N LYS A 616 -2.88 41.67 66.64
CA LYS A 616 -4.26 42.27 66.73
C LYS A 616 -4.84 42.85 68.05
N ASN A 617 -5.37 44.09 67.98
CA ASN A 617 -6.82 44.47 68.09
C ASN A 617 -7.03 46.02 67.98
N LYS A 618 -7.99 46.58 67.21
CA LYS A 618 -9.41 46.99 67.52
C LYS A 618 -9.56 48.04 68.67
N LYS A 619 -10.40 49.11 68.61
CA LYS A 619 -11.41 49.63 67.64
C LYS A 619 -11.95 51.05 68.06
N VAL A 620 -12.72 51.77 67.19
CA VAL A 620 -13.84 52.76 67.50
C VAL A 620 -13.45 54.17 68.04
N TYR A 621 -14.03 55.35 67.68
CA TYR A 621 -14.90 55.87 66.57
C TYR A 621 -14.95 57.45 66.54
N GLY A 622 -15.51 58.07 65.49
CA GLY A 622 -15.85 59.52 65.34
C GLY A 622 -15.20 60.16 64.08
N ASN A 623 -15.86 60.72 63.05
CA ASN A 623 -17.03 61.64 62.88
C ASN A 623 -16.68 63.12 63.22
N ASP A 624 -16.99 64.16 62.43
CA ASP A 624 -18.01 64.37 61.37
C ASP A 624 -17.52 65.20 60.13
N ARG A 625 -18.44 65.65 59.25
CA ARG A 625 -18.27 66.22 57.87
C ARG A 625 -17.96 67.74 57.79
N GLY A 626 -17.60 68.21 56.58
CA GLY A 626 -18.31 69.39 56.00
C GLY A 626 -17.62 70.34 54.98
N GLN A 627 -17.90 70.16 53.67
CA GLN A 627 -18.13 71.19 52.60
C GLN A 627 -17.07 72.29 52.24
N GLY A 628 -17.03 72.78 50.98
CA GLY A 628 -16.34 74.09 50.72
C GLY A 628 -15.93 74.63 49.31
N ARG A 629 -16.60 74.36 48.18
CA ARG A 629 -16.61 75.15 46.90
C ARG A 629 -15.36 75.91 46.33
N HIS A 630 -14.89 75.46 45.16
CA HIS A 630 -14.96 76.10 43.80
C HIS A 630 -14.31 77.47 43.42
N LEU A 631 -14.10 77.64 42.09
CA LEU A 631 -13.59 78.79 41.28
C LEU A 631 -12.04 78.84 41.16
N ALA A 632 -11.37 78.81 39.98
CA ALA A 632 -11.42 79.58 38.70
C ALA A 632 -10.40 80.76 38.71
N GLU A 633 -9.83 81.29 37.61
CA GLU A 633 -10.14 81.22 36.16
C GLU A 633 -8.92 81.62 35.25
N ALA A 634 -9.03 81.50 33.92
CA ALA A 634 -8.12 81.98 32.83
C ALA A 634 -6.66 81.43 32.80
N GLY A 635 -5.91 81.38 31.68
CA GLY A 635 -6.07 81.72 30.25
C GLY A 635 -4.70 81.42 29.53
N GLU A 636 -4.45 81.48 28.21
CA GLU A 636 -5.20 81.73 26.95
C GLU A 636 -4.45 81.01 25.78
N VAL A 637 -5.08 80.59 24.65
CA VAL A 637 -5.22 81.25 23.31
C VAL A 637 -3.88 81.70 22.67
N ALA A 638 -3.49 81.43 21.41
CA ALA A 638 -4.18 81.16 20.12
C ALA A 638 -3.26 80.30 19.16
N GLN A 639 -3.58 79.87 17.92
CA GLN A 639 -4.81 79.68 17.13
C GLN A 639 -4.47 78.87 15.83
N VAL A 640 -5.43 78.17 15.22
CA VAL A 640 -5.42 77.79 13.78
C VAL A 640 -6.84 77.83 13.22
N HIS A 641 -7.03 78.52 12.08
CA HIS A 641 -8.22 78.70 11.24
C HIS A 641 -7.68 79.07 9.82
N ASP A 642 -8.34 79.04 8.65
CA ASP A 642 -9.74 78.77 8.20
C ASP A 642 -9.67 78.47 6.66
N SER A 643 -10.66 78.00 5.87
CA SER A 643 -12.07 77.54 6.02
C SER A 643 -12.41 76.58 4.87
N LYS A 644 -13.35 75.61 5.07
CA LYS A 644 -14.65 75.49 4.34
C LYS A 644 -15.31 74.10 4.47
N ALA A 645 -16.64 74.08 4.31
CA ALA A 645 -17.52 72.98 4.70
C ALA A 645 -18.69 72.75 3.70
N ASP A 646 -19.57 71.81 4.07
CA ASP A 646 -20.94 71.53 3.57
C ASP A 646 -21.07 71.00 2.12
N MET A 647 -21.66 69.82 1.90
CA MET A 647 -23.06 69.50 2.25
C MET A 647 -23.31 68.00 2.49
N ALA A 648 -24.48 67.65 3.07
CA ALA A 648 -24.91 66.27 3.36
C ALA A 648 -26.18 65.86 2.57
N GLY A 649 -26.36 64.56 2.27
CA GLY A 649 -27.49 64.12 1.43
C GLY A 649 -27.71 62.59 1.26
N THR A 650 -28.19 61.94 2.33
CA THR A 650 -29.03 60.71 2.38
C THR A 650 -29.08 59.63 1.28
N LYS A 651 -29.11 58.38 1.78
CA LYS A 651 -29.89 57.19 1.36
C LYS A 651 -29.38 56.25 0.25
N GLU A 652 -29.73 54.99 0.48
CA GLU A 652 -29.48 53.83 -0.38
C GLU A 652 -30.44 53.79 -1.59
N THR A 653 -29.98 53.19 -2.69
CA THR A 653 -30.85 52.39 -3.57
C THR A 653 -30.01 51.30 -4.24
N LYS A 654 -30.63 50.14 -4.50
CA LYS A 654 -29.96 48.97 -5.09
C LYS A 654 -29.87 49.13 -6.61
N ASN A 655 -28.81 48.56 -7.22
CA ASN A 655 -29.02 47.70 -8.38
C ASN A 655 -27.83 46.75 -8.65
N HIS A 656 -28.14 45.47 -8.87
CA HIS A 656 -27.20 44.50 -9.42
C HIS A 656 -27.07 44.73 -10.93
N SER A 657 -25.86 44.59 -11.46
CA SER A 657 -25.65 44.14 -12.84
C SER A 657 -24.41 43.24 -12.90
N PRO A 658 -24.45 42.10 -13.62
CA PRO A 658 -23.36 41.13 -13.60
C PRO A 658 -22.17 41.63 -14.42
N ARG A 659 -20.98 41.73 -13.81
CA ARG A 659 -19.74 41.91 -14.57
C ARG A 659 -19.46 40.65 -15.38
N LYS A 660 -19.18 40.82 -16.67
CA LYS A 660 -18.83 39.73 -17.60
C LYS A 660 -17.56 39.01 -17.12
N PRO A 661 -17.41 37.69 -17.37
CA PRO A 661 -16.15 37.01 -17.10
C PRO A 661 -15.03 37.62 -17.96
N VAL A 662 -13.92 37.97 -17.33
CA VAL A 662 -12.68 38.32 -18.04
C VAL A 662 -12.12 37.05 -18.65
N ILE A 663 -11.80 37.08 -19.94
CA ILE A 663 -11.08 36.00 -20.61
C ILE A 663 -9.60 36.25 -20.36
N TYR A 664 -9.02 35.46 -19.46
CA TYR A 664 -7.58 35.47 -19.20
C TYR A 664 -6.87 34.81 -20.39
N ASN A 665 -5.78 35.43 -20.86
CA ASN A 665 -4.95 34.88 -21.92
C ASN A 665 -3.65 34.36 -21.29
N ASP A 666 -3.60 33.06 -21.00
CA ASP A 666 -2.53 32.42 -20.20
C ASP A 666 -1.11 32.51 -20.83
N GLN A 667 -0.98 33.11 -22.01
CA GLN A 667 0.27 33.34 -22.74
C GLN A 667 1.28 34.24 -22.00
N CYS A 668 0.84 35.07 -21.04
CA CYS A 668 1.70 36.01 -20.29
C CYS A 668 1.75 35.72 -18.78
N THR A 669 1.46 34.48 -18.37
CA THR A 669 1.40 34.08 -16.95
C THR A 669 2.70 33.40 -16.48
N ALA A 670 3.25 33.87 -15.35
CA ALA A 670 4.31 33.18 -14.61
C ALA A 670 3.72 32.25 -13.54
N PHE A 671 4.29 31.04 -13.42
CA PHE A 671 4.08 30.16 -12.27
C PHE A 671 5.23 30.32 -11.26
N ILE A 672 4.88 30.53 -9.99
CA ILE A 672 5.83 30.75 -8.90
C ILE A 672 5.63 29.68 -7.83
N SER A 673 6.74 29.11 -7.37
CA SER A 673 6.79 28.01 -6.41
C SER A 673 7.86 28.24 -5.33
N ASN A 674 7.75 27.50 -4.22
CA ASN A 674 8.55 27.65 -2.99
C ASN A 674 8.42 29.02 -2.29
N ILE A 675 7.24 29.65 -2.40
CA ILE A 675 6.91 30.89 -1.69
C ILE A 675 6.85 30.62 -0.18
N SER A 676 7.18 31.62 0.65
CA SER A 676 6.99 31.54 2.11
C SER A 676 5.50 31.48 2.47
N LEU A 677 5.14 30.68 3.49
CA LEU A 677 3.75 30.53 3.94
C LEU A 677 3.19 31.80 4.62
N GLN A 678 4.05 32.80 4.86
CA GLN A 678 3.70 34.12 5.40
C GLN A 678 3.67 35.22 4.33
N ALA A 679 4.01 34.93 3.08
CA ALA A 679 4.02 35.93 2.01
C ALA A 679 2.59 36.31 1.59
N THR A 680 2.37 37.60 1.40
CA THR A 680 1.13 38.21 0.91
C THR A 680 1.30 38.68 -0.54
N ASP A 681 0.20 39.05 -1.19
CA ASP A 681 0.22 39.58 -2.56
C ASP A 681 1.08 40.86 -2.67
N LYS A 682 1.19 41.63 -1.57
CA LYS A 682 2.05 42.83 -1.49
C LYS A 682 3.54 42.50 -1.49
N ASP A 683 3.93 41.36 -0.91
CA ASP A 683 5.32 40.91 -0.89
C ASP A 683 5.76 40.42 -2.28
N LEU A 684 4.84 39.77 -3.01
CA LEU A 684 5.05 39.41 -4.42
C LEU A 684 5.08 40.65 -5.33
N LEU A 685 4.15 41.59 -5.14
CA LEU A 685 4.08 42.81 -5.95
C LEU A 685 5.30 43.72 -5.74
N SER A 686 5.84 43.81 -4.51
CA SER A 686 7.11 44.50 -4.26
C SER A 686 8.32 43.76 -4.84
N PHE A 687 8.35 42.42 -4.81
CA PHE A 687 9.42 41.62 -5.40
C PHE A 687 9.53 41.75 -6.94
N PHE A 688 8.42 42.04 -7.64
CA PHE A 688 8.40 42.32 -9.08
C PHE A 688 8.30 43.82 -9.44
N SER A 689 8.40 44.73 -8.46
CA SER A 689 8.21 46.18 -8.69
C SER A 689 9.26 46.83 -9.60
N ASP A 690 10.42 46.20 -9.73
CA ASP A 690 11.54 46.56 -10.63
C ASP A 690 11.43 45.92 -12.03
N VAL A 691 10.68 44.83 -12.18
CA VAL A 691 10.26 44.27 -13.47
C VAL A 691 9.09 45.06 -14.04
N GLY A 692 8.16 45.47 -13.18
CA GLY A 692 6.92 46.12 -13.57
C GLY A 692 5.93 45.18 -14.24
N GLY A 693 4.91 45.75 -14.89
CA GLY A 693 4.00 45.02 -15.78
C GLY A 693 3.03 44.03 -15.13
N VAL A 694 3.01 43.87 -13.80
CA VAL A 694 2.09 42.95 -13.08
C VAL A 694 0.63 43.40 -13.19
N VAL A 695 -0.25 42.50 -13.61
CA VAL A 695 -1.69 42.72 -13.84
C VAL A 695 -2.55 42.10 -12.73
N ASP A 696 -2.26 40.85 -12.33
CA ASP A 696 -2.96 40.13 -11.25
C ASP A 696 -2.03 39.14 -10.54
N ILE A 697 -2.34 38.81 -9.29
CA ILE A 697 -1.58 37.88 -8.43
C ILE A 697 -2.55 36.87 -7.82
N ARG A 698 -2.36 35.59 -8.15
CA ARG A 698 -3.27 34.49 -7.81
C ARG A 698 -2.56 33.45 -6.93
N ILE A 699 -2.44 33.71 -5.62
CA ILE A 699 -1.87 32.75 -4.65
C ILE A 699 -2.78 31.52 -4.50
N LEU A 700 -2.22 30.32 -4.64
CA LEU A 700 -2.95 29.06 -4.52
C LEU A 700 -3.10 28.65 -3.04
N THR A 701 -4.24 28.96 -2.45
CA THR A 701 -4.70 28.33 -1.21
C THR A 701 -5.23 26.91 -1.47
N ASP A 702 -5.02 26.00 -0.53
CA ASP A 702 -5.76 24.73 -0.52
C ASP A 702 -7.26 24.99 -0.36
N LYS A 703 -8.08 24.24 -1.11
CA LYS A 703 -9.55 24.36 -1.12
C LYS A 703 -10.17 23.90 0.20
N VAL A 704 -9.54 22.95 0.90
CA VAL A 704 -10.07 22.38 2.16
C VAL A 704 -9.58 23.18 3.38
N THR A 705 -8.26 23.34 3.54
CA THR A 705 -7.68 23.99 4.73
C THR A 705 -7.54 25.51 4.63
N LYS A 706 -7.80 26.12 3.46
CA LYS A 706 -7.63 27.56 3.15
C LYS A 706 -6.23 28.14 3.36
N LYS A 707 -5.24 27.33 3.77
CA LYS A 707 -3.84 27.76 3.93
C LYS A 707 -3.15 27.91 2.57
N PRO A 708 -2.22 28.87 2.40
CA PRO A 708 -1.46 29.02 1.16
C PRO A 708 -0.56 27.80 0.93
N ARG A 709 -0.46 27.31 -0.31
CA ARG A 709 0.38 26.13 -0.65
C ARG A 709 1.84 26.49 -0.97
N GLY A 710 2.25 27.74 -0.81
CA GLY A 710 3.56 28.23 -1.25
C GLY A 710 3.70 28.31 -2.78
N LEU A 711 2.58 28.38 -3.50
CA LEU A 711 2.46 28.47 -4.95
C LEU A 711 1.61 29.70 -5.34
N ALA A 712 1.93 30.35 -6.45
CA ALA A 712 1.11 31.43 -7.02
C ALA A 712 1.24 31.46 -8.55
N TYR A 713 0.25 32.06 -9.22
CA TYR A 713 0.40 32.57 -10.57
C TYR A 713 0.46 34.09 -10.54
N VAL A 714 1.26 34.69 -11.43
CA VAL A 714 1.33 36.15 -11.62
C VAL A 714 1.17 36.43 -13.10
N ASP A 715 0.17 37.25 -13.43
CA ASP A 715 -0.15 37.62 -14.80
C ASP A 715 0.57 38.93 -15.15
N PHE A 716 1.35 38.92 -16.23
CA PHE A 716 2.07 40.09 -16.73
C PHE A 716 1.38 40.67 -17.99
N SER A 717 1.62 41.95 -18.24
CA SER A 717 1.08 42.69 -19.38
C SER A 717 1.69 42.28 -20.72
N ASP A 718 2.98 41.92 -20.73
CA ASP A 718 3.74 41.60 -21.94
C ASP A 718 4.69 40.42 -21.71
N ASP A 719 4.98 39.68 -22.77
CA ASP A 719 5.93 38.55 -22.76
C ASP A 719 7.36 38.94 -22.35
N ALA A 720 7.74 40.20 -22.61
CA ALA A 720 9.02 40.78 -22.17
C ALA A 720 9.11 40.92 -20.64
N HIS A 721 8.03 41.37 -20.00
CA HIS A 721 7.92 41.43 -18.53
C HIS A 721 7.93 40.01 -17.94
N LEU A 722 7.26 39.05 -18.59
CA LEU A 722 7.32 37.63 -18.21
C LEU A 722 8.74 37.04 -18.34
N ALA A 723 9.50 37.40 -19.38
CA ALA A 723 10.88 36.95 -19.55
C ALA A 723 11.78 37.46 -18.41
N ALA A 724 11.74 38.76 -18.10
CA ALA A 724 12.49 39.35 -16.99
C ALA A 724 12.07 38.80 -15.62
N ALA A 725 10.78 38.48 -15.43
CA ALA A 725 10.30 37.81 -14.22
C ALA A 725 10.88 36.39 -14.05
N VAL A 726 11.06 35.63 -15.15
CA VAL A 726 11.69 34.31 -15.12
C VAL A 726 13.19 34.38 -14.86
N GLU A 727 13.88 35.45 -15.31
CA GLU A 727 15.31 35.65 -15.04
C GLU A 727 15.61 35.83 -13.53
N LYS A 728 14.63 36.29 -12.74
CA LYS A 728 14.71 36.36 -11.26
C LYS A 728 14.64 35.01 -10.52
N ASN A 729 14.56 33.88 -11.24
CA ASN A 729 14.51 32.55 -10.63
C ASN A 729 15.66 32.31 -9.63
N ARG A 730 15.36 31.68 -8.49
CA ARG A 730 16.26 31.41 -7.35
C ARG A 730 16.71 32.60 -6.51
N GLN A 731 16.20 33.82 -6.74
CA GLN A 731 16.30 34.94 -5.78
C GLN A 731 15.49 34.66 -4.51
N SER A 732 15.83 35.32 -3.40
CA SER A 732 15.26 35.06 -2.07
C SER A 732 14.20 36.07 -1.64
N LEU A 733 12.98 35.59 -1.33
CA LEU A 733 11.90 36.35 -0.70
C LEU A 733 11.58 35.73 0.67
N LEU A 734 11.56 36.54 1.73
CA LEU A 734 11.26 36.12 3.12
C LEU A 734 12.02 34.84 3.55
N GLY A 735 13.32 34.78 3.24
CA GLY A 735 14.21 33.66 3.59
C GLY A 735 14.11 32.41 2.70
N LYS A 736 13.21 32.36 1.72
CA LYS A 736 13.10 31.25 0.76
C LYS A 736 13.51 31.66 -0.64
N ARG A 737 14.19 30.76 -1.37
CA ARG A 737 14.53 30.95 -2.79
C ARG A 737 13.32 30.59 -3.66
N LEU A 738 12.77 31.58 -4.37
CA LEU A 738 11.62 31.39 -5.26
C LEU A 738 12.03 30.59 -6.50
N SER A 739 11.09 29.80 -7.04
CA SER A 739 11.25 29.08 -8.31
C SER A 739 10.18 29.57 -9.28
N ILE A 740 10.62 30.25 -10.35
CA ILE A 740 9.77 30.96 -11.32
C ILE A 740 9.92 30.32 -12.70
N ALA A 741 8.79 30.06 -13.36
CA ALA A 741 8.72 29.51 -14.72
C ALA A 741 7.55 30.13 -15.51
N ARG A 742 7.55 30.00 -16.83
CA ARG A 742 6.35 30.30 -17.64
C ARG A 742 5.27 29.24 -17.42
N SER A 743 4.00 29.65 -17.45
CA SER A 743 2.86 28.74 -17.34
C SER A 743 2.54 28.08 -18.68
N ASP A 744 2.31 26.76 -18.69
CA ASP A 744 1.79 26.02 -19.85
C ASP A 744 0.51 25.26 -19.46
N PRO A 745 -0.67 25.67 -19.95
CA PRO A 745 -1.94 24.97 -19.68
C PRO A 745 -2.21 23.74 -20.56
N GLN A 746 -1.42 23.44 -21.60
CA GLN A 746 -1.84 22.53 -22.69
C GLN A 746 -1.68 21.02 -22.45
N GLN A 747 -1.59 20.55 -21.20
CA GLN A 747 -1.77 19.12 -20.88
C GLN A 747 -3.05 18.83 -20.08
N GLY A 748 -4.18 18.77 -20.80
CA GLY A 748 -5.27 17.87 -20.42
C GLY A 748 -6.70 18.41 -20.51
N ARG A 749 -7.33 18.29 -21.69
CA ARG A 749 -8.68 17.69 -21.88
C ARG A 749 -9.15 17.72 -23.34
N GLY A 750 -9.36 16.54 -23.93
CA GLY A 750 -10.03 16.39 -25.22
C GLY A 750 -11.52 16.74 -25.15
N LYS A 751 -12.07 17.27 -26.26
CA LYS A 751 -13.48 17.65 -26.37
C LYS A 751 -14.41 16.43 -26.25
N LYS A 752 -15.54 16.59 -25.55
CA LYS A 752 -16.77 15.81 -25.80
C LYS A 752 -17.78 16.70 -26.51
N THR A 753 -18.34 16.23 -27.61
CA THR A 753 -19.46 16.86 -28.32
C THR A 753 -20.81 16.44 -27.71
N VAL A 754 -21.88 17.19 -28.03
CA VAL A 754 -23.20 17.07 -27.40
C VAL A 754 -24.26 16.68 -28.43
N GLY A 755 -25.18 15.79 -28.03
CA GLY A 755 -26.40 15.44 -28.76
C GLY A 755 -26.71 13.95 -28.69
N HIS A 756 -27.97 13.50 -28.69
CA HIS A 756 -29.24 14.20 -28.41
C HIS A 756 -30.25 13.15 -27.88
N SER A 757 -31.31 13.58 -27.20
CA SER A 757 -32.28 12.66 -26.56
C SER A 757 -33.36 12.14 -27.51
N THR A 758 -33.65 10.84 -27.44
CA THR A 758 -34.93 10.25 -27.89
C THR A 758 -35.53 9.37 -26.79
N LYS A 759 -36.87 9.33 -26.74
CA LYS A 759 -37.64 8.49 -25.81
C LYS A 759 -37.84 7.10 -26.41
N PHE A 760 -38.11 6.11 -25.56
CA PHE A 760 -38.96 4.97 -25.93
C PHE A 760 -39.99 4.69 -24.83
N ASP A 761 -41.01 3.93 -25.20
CA ASP A 761 -42.33 3.93 -24.56
C ASP A 761 -42.61 2.64 -23.75
N ARG A 762 -43.75 2.60 -23.06
CA ARG A 762 -44.29 1.38 -22.41
C ARG A 762 -44.67 0.32 -23.45
N GLY A 763 -44.41 -0.94 -23.09
CA GLY A 763 -44.98 -2.13 -23.70
C GLY A 763 -45.21 -3.18 -22.62
N GLU A 764 -46.45 -3.54 -22.39
CA GLU A 764 -46.93 -4.39 -21.28
C GLU A 764 -47.81 -5.49 -21.89
N MET A 765 -47.54 -6.76 -21.57
CA MET A 765 -48.51 -7.84 -21.75
C MET A 765 -48.18 -9.07 -20.88
N ASP A 766 -49.22 -9.67 -20.32
CA ASP A 766 -49.16 -10.76 -19.33
C ASP A 766 -49.07 -12.17 -19.95
N SER A 767 -48.68 -13.14 -19.11
CA SER A 767 -49.33 -14.46 -19.07
C SER A 767 -49.13 -15.18 -17.73
N GLU A 768 -50.13 -15.02 -16.85
CA GLU A 768 -50.82 -16.07 -16.06
C GLU A 768 -50.01 -17.30 -15.56
N VAL A 769 -49.86 -17.47 -14.24
CA VAL A 769 -50.80 -18.12 -13.29
C VAL A 769 -50.80 -19.67 -13.34
N SER A 770 -50.46 -20.27 -12.19
CA SER A 770 -51.35 -21.18 -11.43
C SER A 770 -50.78 -21.46 -10.03
N VAL A 771 -51.67 -21.71 -9.07
CA VAL A 771 -51.36 -21.89 -7.63
C VAL A 771 -52.24 -23.01 -7.06
N GLU A 772 -51.64 -23.97 -6.36
CA GLU A 772 -52.26 -24.74 -5.26
C GLU A 772 -51.15 -24.98 -4.19
N THR A 773 -51.24 -24.54 -2.93
CA THR A 773 -52.09 -24.95 -1.78
C THR A 773 -51.83 -26.40 -1.30
N SER A 774 -51.79 -26.75 0.01
CA SER A 774 -52.48 -26.15 1.17
C SER A 774 -51.91 -26.53 2.57
N LYS A 775 -52.30 -25.74 3.60
CA LYS A 775 -52.59 -26.02 5.04
C LYS A 775 -52.11 -27.37 5.66
N GLY A 776 -51.51 -27.49 6.86
CA GLY A 776 -51.09 -26.55 7.92
C GLY A 776 -51.78 -26.76 9.30
N ARG A 777 -51.04 -26.91 10.42
CA ARG A 777 -51.55 -26.79 11.83
C ARG A 777 -50.48 -26.79 12.96
N ARG A 778 -50.63 -25.86 13.92
CA ARG A 778 -50.26 -25.85 15.39
C ARG A 778 -48.89 -26.38 15.87
N GLY A 779 -48.20 -25.59 16.72
CA GLY A 779 -47.00 -25.97 17.50
C GLY A 779 -47.30 -26.67 18.84
N PRO A 780 -46.31 -26.75 19.75
CA PRO A 780 -46.17 -25.67 20.74
C PRO A 780 -44.72 -25.17 20.97
N GLN A 781 -44.60 -24.11 21.77
CA GLN A 781 -43.33 -23.57 22.32
C GLN A 781 -42.80 -24.46 23.45
N PRO A 782 -41.49 -24.47 23.74
CA PRO A 782 -41.05 -23.71 24.92
C PRO A 782 -39.64 -23.07 24.87
N GLN A 783 -39.45 -22.07 25.74
CA GLN A 783 -38.23 -21.71 26.49
C GLN A 783 -36.90 -21.39 25.74
N SER A 784 -36.69 -20.08 25.57
CA SER A 784 -35.45 -19.34 25.91
C SER A 784 -34.14 -20.10 26.16
N ALA A 785 -33.14 -19.87 25.31
CA ALA A 785 -31.72 -19.99 25.65
C ALA A 785 -30.96 -18.76 25.12
N SER A 786 -30.14 -18.12 25.97
CA SER A 786 -29.36 -16.94 25.57
C SER A 786 -28.09 -17.35 24.80
N HIS A 787 -27.92 -16.85 23.58
CA HIS A 787 -26.64 -16.95 22.90
C HIS A 787 -25.66 -15.93 23.49
N ARG A 788 -24.48 -16.44 23.87
CA ARG A 788 -23.38 -15.62 24.42
C ARG A 788 -22.59 -15.00 23.28
N ARG A 789 -22.15 -13.77 23.47
CA ARG A 789 -20.99 -13.20 22.74
C ARG A 789 -19.70 -13.87 23.21
N GLY A 790 -18.67 -13.82 22.36
CA GLY A 790 -17.29 -13.63 22.83
C GLY A 790 -16.32 -14.75 22.53
N ASP A 791 -15.87 -14.84 21.28
CA ASP A 791 -14.46 -15.14 21.02
C ASP A 791 -13.72 -13.79 20.91
N ASP A 792 -12.90 -13.48 21.92
CA ASP A 792 -12.03 -12.30 21.89
C ASP A 792 -10.90 -12.56 20.88
N VAL A 793 -11.03 -12.02 19.66
CA VAL A 793 -9.93 -11.94 18.69
C VAL A 793 -8.90 -10.95 19.23
N GLN A 794 -8.00 -11.49 20.06
CA GLN A 794 -7.07 -10.70 20.84
C GLN A 794 -5.96 -10.16 19.94
N LEU A 795 -6.14 -8.91 19.46
CA LEU A 795 -5.22 -8.16 18.59
C LEU A 795 -3.86 -7.92 19.27
N LYS A 796 -3.06 -8.98 19.38
CA LYS A 796 -1.73 -9.04 20.01
C LYS A 796 -0.66 -8.45 19.10
N GLY A 797 -0.79 -7.17 18.79
CA GLY A 797 0.28 -6.33 18.27
C GLY A 797 1.40 -6.13 19.30
N LYS A 798 2.13 -7.20 19.65
CA LYS A 798 3.43 -7.08 20.29
C LYS A 798 4.40 -6.49 19.28
N ASN A 799 5.21 -5.51 19.69
CA ASN A 799 6.30 -4.97 18.88
C ASN A 799 7.46 -5.99 18.78
N THR A 800 7.28 -7.05 18.01
CA THR A 800 8.38 -7.80 17.41
C THR A 800 8.70 -7.15 16.07
N PHE A 801 9.84 -6.46 16.01
CA PHE A 801 10.36 -5.88 14.77
C PHE A 801 10.61 -6.96 13.72
N ALA A 802 10.54 -6.55 12.45
CA ALA A 802 10.86 -7.34 11.25
C ALA A 802 9.89 -8.51 10.91
N VAL A 803 8.84 -8.17 10.15
CA VAL A 803 8.81 -8.75 8.79
C VAL A 803 10.04 -8.19 8.07
N PRO A 804 10.96 -9.01 7.52
CA PRO A 804 12.15 -8.48 6.89
C PRO A 804 11.80 -7.51 5.75
N ARG A 805 12.21 -6.24 5.87
CA ARG A 805 12.25 -5.32 4.71
C ARG A 805 13.29 -5.73 3.66
N ASN A 806 13.99 -6.83 3.94
CA ASN A 806 14.99 -7.49 3.13
C ASN A 806 14.54 -8.92 2.78
N VAL A 807 13.25 -9.18 2.49
CA VAL A 807 12.88 -10.41 1.76
C VAL A 807 13.56 -10.33 0.40
N ARG A 808 14.74 -10.94 0.27
CA ARG A 808 15.27 -11.30 -1.04
C ARG A 808 14.38 -12.42 -1.58
N ALA A 809 14.07 -12.36 -2.87
CA ALA A 809 13.29 -13.39 -3.52
C ALA A 809 14.15 -14.65 -3.76
N LEU A 810 14.46 -15.38 -2.67
CA LEU A 810 15.22 -16.63 -2.69
C LEU A 810 14.37 -17.73 -3.32
N GLY A 811 14.52 -17.86 -4.64
CA GLY A 811 13.58 -18.54 -5.54
C GLY A 811 13.57 -17.90 -6.93
N PHE A 812 14.19 -16.73 -7.08
CA PHE A 812 14.56 -16.11 -8.35
C PHE A 812 16.10 -16.10 -8.48
N PRO A 813 16.68 -16.50 -9.61
CA PRO A 813 18.12 -16.76 -9.72
C PRO A 813 18.96 -15.48 -9.83
N SER A 814 19.47 -15.00 -8.70
CA SER A 814 20.56 -14.01 -8.64
C SER A 814 21.82 -14.56 -9.33
N ARG A 815 22.06 -14.14 -10.58
CA ARG A 815 23.06 -14.76 -11.49
C ARG A 815 24.54 -14.57 -11.08
N ASN A 816 24.82 -13.82 -10.01
CA ASN A 816 26.17 -13.39 -9.62
C ASN A 816 26.86 -14.29 -8.56
N LYS A 817 26.61 -15.60 -8.58
CA LYS A 817 27.47 -16.62 -7.94
C LYS A 817 27.56 -17.87 -8.84
N ALA A 818 28.37 -17.76 -9.89
CA ALA A 818 28.73 -18.88 -10.78
C ALA A 818 30.17 -18.74 -11.31
N GLN A 819 31.09 -18.18 -10.52
CA GLN A 819 32.49 -18.00 -10.88
C GLN A 819 33.41 -17.68 -9.67
N SER A 820 33.40 -18.51 -8.62
CA SER A 820 34.39 -18.43 -7.52
C SER A 820 34.44 -19.68 -6.60
N GLU A 821 34.51 -20.88 -7.17
CA GLU A 821 34.89 -22.10 -6.42
C GLU A 821 36.15 -22.69 -7.07
N GLU A 822 37.32 -22.20 -6.66
CA GLU A 822 38.66 -22.83 -6.77
C GLU A 822 39.76 -21.88 -6.23
N ALA A 823 39.72 -21.52 -4.95
CA ALA A 823 40.77 -20.69 -4.33
C ALA A 823 40.87 -20.82 -2.78
N LYS A 824 41.35 -21.98 -2.32
CA LYS A 824 42.08 -22.28 -1.06
C LYS A 824 41.67 -21.66 0.29
N GLU A 825 41.76 -22.52 1.29
CA GLU A 825 41.75 -22.27 2.74
C GLU A 825 42.62 -21.07 3.18
N VAL A 826 42.07 -20.17 4.00
CA VAL A 826 42.69 -19.65 5.24
C VAL A 826 41.60 -19.25 6.24
N GLY A 827 41.66 -19.84 7.44
CA GLY A 827 41.08 -19.43 8.75
C GLY A 827 39.90 -18.46 8.86
N ASP A 828 38.85 -18.90 9.55
CA ASP A 828 37.85 -18.03 10.17
C ASP A 828 38.46 -17.06 11.22
N GLU A 829 37.96 -15.82 11.22
CA GLU A 829 37.93 -14.95 12.41
C GLU A 829 36.50 -14.45 12.60
N ASP A 830 35.92 -14.69 13.78
CA ASP A 830 34.59 -14.20 14.15
C ASP A 830 34.46 -12.66 14.05
N PRO A 831 33.27 -12.13 13.72
CA PRO A 831 33.04 -10.69 13.62
C PRO A 831 33.17 -9.98 14.98
N LYS A 832 34.29 -9.27 15.14
CA LYS A 832 34.72 -8.56 16.37
C LYS A 832 33.67 -7.58 16.92
N SER A 833 33.61 -7.49 18.25
CA SER A 833 32.54 -6.81 18.97
C SER A 833 32.55 -5.28 18.81
N ASN A 834 31.38 -4.65 18.93
CA ASN A 834 31.24 -3.19 18.86
C ASN A 834 32.10 -2.42 19.90
N ASP A 835 32.40 -3.03 21.05
CA ASP A 835 33.28 -2.44 22.07
C ASP A 835 34.78 -2.67 21.80
N GLU A 836 35.15 -3.51 20.83
CA GLU A 836 36.52 -3.63 20.31
C GLU A 836 36.78 -2.57 19.23
N PHE A 837 35.83 -2.38 18.31
CA PHE A 837 35.83 -1.26 17.36
C PHE A 837 36.00 0.11 18.07
N ARG A 838 35.34 0.30 19.22
CA ARG A 838 35.49 1.51 20.05
C ARG A 838 36.89 1.67 20.67
N LYS A 839 37.62 0.59 20.92
CA LYS A 839 38.99 0.65 21.49
C LYS A 839 40.04 0.94 20.41
N MET A 840 39.83 0.47 19.18
CA MET A 840 40.75 0.73 18.06
C MET A 840 40.82 2.21 17.65
N PHE A 841 39.79 3.01 17.91
CA PHE A 841 39.76 4.45 17.58
C PHE A 841 40.19 5.40 18.73
N LEU A 842 40.74 4.87 19.83
CA LEU A 842 41.11 5.68 21.01
C LEU A 842 42.55 5.49 21.53
N LYS A 843 43.45 4.94 20.70
CA LYS A 843 44.90 5.09 20.86
C LYS A 843 45.58 5.27 19.50
N GLY A 844 46.61 6.11 19.48
CA GLY A 844 47.71 6.07 18.52
C GLY A 844 48.98 5.60 19.20
#